data_AF-A0AAV2J5J0-F1
#
_entry.id   AF-A0AAV2J5J0-F1
#
_cell.length_a   1.000
_cell.length_b   1.000
_cell.length_c   1.000
_cell.angle_alpha   90.00
_cell.angle_beta   90.00
_cell.angle_gamma   90.00
#
_symmetry.space_group_name_H-M   'P 1'
#
loop_
_entity.id
_entity.type
_entity.pdbx_description
1 polymer ?
#
loop_
_entity_poly.entity_id
_entity_poly.type
_entity_poly.pdbx_seq_one_letter_code
_entity_poly.pdbx_strand_id
1 'polypeptide(L)'
;MAAAGAQSRSLFRSVKFFVLCHSVLQLSQLLVSGYMKSSISTIERRFGLSSQKAGLLAAFNEVGNTVLIVFVSFCGSRVHRPRFIAGGAAVAAGASLLMTLPHFLYGPYEYTGPNHGGNGSGLCLTQSSPSPPVCDAHTHSGHEGAYPLLLLAQLLLGIGAVPIQPFGISYIDDFSSKRNSPLYLGILLAVTSIGPALGFMTSAFTLRLYVDFNSVKPDQVSLKPGDLRWVGAWWLGFLLASCLLLLTALPLLFFPRELPPETGSEKSGDDVKQDKKNSQTLGIFLRSFPRTALRTLRSPVYMCVVLAQVNLAALLCGLATFMPKFMERQFSQSTSTSNMMIGGVALPCSILGIVLGGVLMRRAALSTVGAGRMCLVSVSLCVLTAVPLLLIGCSSNPVYRVYPAGGASPVPDPVSGPVCKSCLCQEDWFNPVCGSDRVEFRSPCHAGCTTQERDQESGRIYRYTNCSCISASPPATLSPDPSPSPSLAPSLGPDQSWARPGSCGSPCSHLISVFMVFVALTCFIASFCHTPSYILILRSVPVDDKSFAVGLQYMFFRVLAFMPGPVLYGKVIDTTCLLWGKKCNRLTSCLYYDMDLFRTRFLGLQLVFFCGSLFCFLLMVWIQRRKQKQEKKTRYELTEQTPGLS
;
A
#
# COMPACT_ATOMS: atom_id res chain seq x y z
N MET A 1 -17.38 37.39 51.01
CA MET A 1 -18.47 36.88 50.14
C MET A 1 -17.85 36.23 48.92
N ALA A 2 -17.89 34.90 48.90
CA ALA A 2 -17.42 34.10 47.79
C ALA A 2 -18.41 34.16 46.63
N ALA A 3 -17.90 34.45 45.44
CA ALA A 3 -18.54 34.07 44.18
C ALA A 3 -17.48 33.37 43.32
N ALA A 4 -17.02 32.21 43.80
CA ALA A 4 -16.35 31.24 42.94
C ALA A 4 -17.40 30.67 41.98
N GLY A 5 -17.63 31.40 40.88
CA GLY A 5 -18.46 30.91 39.78
C GLY A 5 -17.82 29.65 39.22
N ALA A 6 -18.46 28.51 39.47
CA ALA A 6 -18.17 27.27 38.78
C ALA A 6 -18.41 27.47 37.28
N GLN A 7 -17.36 27.91 36.58
CA GLN A 7 -17.38 28.05 35.13
C GLN A 7 -17.46 26.63 34.57
N SER A 8 -18.67 26.22 34.16
CA SER A 8 -18.89 24.98 33.42
C SER A 8 -17.90 24.96 32.27
N ARG A 9 -16.85 24.13 32.39
CA ARG A 9 -15.81 23.99 31.37
C ARG A 9 -16.46 23.29 30.18
N SER A 10 -17.06 24.08 29.29
CA SER A 10 -17.53 23.63 27.98
C SER A 10 -16.47 22.73 27.37
N LEU A 11 -16.83 21.48 27.09
CA LEU A 11 -15.96 20.43 26.56
C LEU A 11 -15.17 20.89 25.32
N PHE A 12 -15.78 21.74 24.47
CA PHE A 12 -15.17 22.37 23.28
C PHE A 12 -14.18 23.52 23.57
N ARG A 13 -13.97 23.88 24.85
CA ARG A 13 -12.93 24.82 25.30
C ARG A 13 -11.70 24.11 25.88
N SER A 14 -11.61 22.79 25.74
CA SER A 14 -10.49 21.98 26.22
C SER A 14 -9.57 21.57 25.07
N VAL A 15 -8.28 21.94 25.16
CA VAL A 15 -7.26 21.47 24.19
C VAL A 15 -7.13 19.95 24.19
N LYS A 16 -7.32 19.29 25.34
CA LYS A 16 -7.28 17.82 25.46
C LYS A 16 -8.39 17.17 24.63
N PHE A 17 -9.58 17.76 24.63
CA PHE A 17 -10.69 17.26 23.83
C PHE A 17 -10.45 17.52 22.33
N PHE A 18 -9.84 18.66 21.97
CA PHE A 18 -9.41 18.89 20.58
C PHE A 18 -8.41 17.84 20.11
N VAL A 19 -7.40 17.52 20.93
CA VAL A 19 -6.40 16.47 20.62
C VAL A 19 -7.09 15.13 20.37
N LEU A 20 -8.07 14.75 21.20
CA LEU A 20 -8.83 13.51 21.00
C LEU A 20 -9.58 13.52 19.66
N CYS A 21 -10.43 14.53 19.42
CA CYS A 21 -11.22 14.62 18.17
C CYS A 21 -10.32 14.64 16.94
N HIS A 22 -9.25 15.45 16.98
CA HIS A 22 -8.33 15.58 15.88
C HIS A 22 -7.55 14.28 15.61
N SER A 23 -7.15 13.55 16.66
CA SER A 23 -6.47 12.26 16.53
C SER A 23 -7.36 11.21 15.87
N VAL A 24 -8.64 11.14 16.25
CA VAL A 24 -9.60 10.20 15.64
C VAL A 24 -9.88 10.58 14.18
N LEU A 25 -9.99 11.87 13.86
CA LEU A 25 -10.13 12.34 12.47
C LEU A 25 -8.90 11.95 11.63
N GLN A 26 -7.69 12.19 12.14
CA GLN A 26 -6.47 11.89 11.40
C GLN A 26 -6.26 10.39 11.20
N LEU A 27 -6.62 9.57 12.20
CA LEU A 27 -6.72 8.12 12.07
C LEU A 27 -7.68 7.74 10.94
N SER A 28 -8.87 8.35 10.90
CA SER A 28 -9.90 8.07 9.88
C SER A 28 -9.44 8.44 8.47
N GLN A 29 -8.70 9.55 8.33
CA GLN A 29 -8.11 9.95 7.05
C GLN A 29 -7.03 8.97 6.59
N LEU A 30 -6.14 8.51 7.47
CA LEU A 30 -5.12 7.53 7.09
C LEU A 30 -5.69 6.12 6.88
N LEU A 31 -6.80 5.79 7.52
CA LEU A 31 -7.56 4.58 7.24
C LEU A 31 -7.98 4.53 5.77
N VAL A 32 -8.49 5.64 5.22
CA VAL A 32 -8.87 5.73 3.79
C VAL A 32 -7.66 5.46 2.89
N SER A 33 -6.50 6.03 3.22
CA SER A 33 -5.25 5.81 2.46
C SER A 33 -4.79 4.35 2.51
N GLY A 34 -4.84 3.71 3.69
CA GLY A 34 -4.53 2.29 3.85
C GLY A 34 -5.51 1.39 3.09
N TYR A 35 -6.81 1.71 3.18
CA TYR A 35 -7.87 1.00 2.47
C TYR A 35 -7.64 1.03 0.95
N MET A 36 -7.39 2.21 0.37
CA MET A 36 -7.11 2.36 -1.05
C MET A 36 -5.96 1.46 -1.52
N LYS A 37 -4.83 1.46 -0.80
CA LYS A 37 -3.66 0.64 -1.14
C LYS A 37 -3.99 -0.85 -1.08
N SER A 38 -4.73 -1.27 -0.05
CA SER A 38 -5.10 -2.68 0.15
C SER A 38 -6.13 -3.22 -0.85
N SER A 39 -6.95 -2.36 -1.46
CA SER A 39 -7.97 -2.76 -2.43
C SER A 39 -7.50 -2.69 -3.90
N ILE A 40 -6.24 -2.31 -4.13
CA ILE A 40 -5.74 -1.99 -5.47
C ILE A 40 -5.81 -3.18 -6.43
N SER A 41 -5.49 -4.40 -5.98
CA SER A 41 -5.53 -5.61 -6.82
C SER A 41 -6.96 -5.98 -7.24
N THR A 42 -7.96 -5.56 -6.47
CA THR A 42 -9.38 -5.78 -6.76
C THR A 42 -9.89 -4.75 -7.78
N ILE A 43 -9.56 -3.47 -7.59
CA ILE A 43 -9.87 -2.40 -8.54
C ILE A 43 -9.21 -2.67 -9.90
N GLU A 44 -7.96 -3.14 -9.88
CA GLU A 44 -7.22 -3.54 -11.07
C GLU A 44 -7.95 -4.62 -11.88
N ARG A 45 -8.41 -5.69 -11.22
CA ARG A 45 -9.17 -6.77 -11.87
C ARG A 45 -10.52 -6.30 -12.39
N ARG A 46 -11.24 -5.50 -11.60
CA ARG A 46 -12.58 -4.98 -11.98
C ARG A 46 -12.55 -4.13 -13.24
N PHE A 47 -11.57 -3.24 -13.36
CA PHE A 47 -11.48 -2.29 -14.47
C PHE A 47 -10.41 -2.64 -15.51
N GLY A 48 -9.74 -3.79 -15.37
CA GLY A 48 -8.71 -4.26 -16.29
C GLY A 48 -7.49 -3.33 -16.37
N LEU A 49 -7.08 -2.74 -15.24
CA LEU A 49 -5.94 -1.82 -15.22
C LEU A 49 -4.61 -2.60 -15.26
N SER A 50 -3.55 -1.97 -15.77
CA SER A 50 -2.19 -2.50 -15.55
C SER A 50 -1.73 -2.16 -14.13
N SER A 51 -0.75 -2.89 -13.60
CA SER A 51 -0.25 -2.63 -12.25
C SER A 51 0.41 -1.26 -12.17
N GLN A 52 1.05 -0.77 -13.25
CA GLN A 52 1.57 0.59 -13.34
C GLN A 52 0.46 1.64 -13.24
N LYS A 53 -0.65 1.48 -13.99
CA LYS A 53 -1.81 2.41 -13.91
C LYS A 53 -2.45 2.41 -12.53
N ALA A 54 -2.53 1.23 -11.89
CA ALA A 54 -3.04 1.08 -10.55
C ALA A 54 -2.10 1.73 -9.50
N GLY A 55 -0.78 1.61 -9.68
CA GLY A 55 0.22 2.28 -8.87
C GLY A 55 0.12 3.81 -8.97
N LEU A 56 -0.09 4.33 -10.19
CA LEU A 56 -0.35 5.76 -10.39
C LEU A 56 -1.61 6.21 -9.66
N LEU A 57 -2.69 5.43 -9.76
CA LEU A 57 -3.93 5.71 -9.06
C LEU A 57 -3.73 5.78 -7.54
N ALA A 58 -3.03 4.80 -6.95
CA ALA A 58 -2.76 4.77 -5.51
C ALA A 58 -1.90 5.95 -5.00
N ALA A 59 -1.14 6.58 -5.88
CA ALA A 59 -0.22 7.68 -5.56
C ALA A 59 -0.78 9.08 -5.93
N PHE A 60 -1.91 9.15 -6.62
CA PHE A 60 -2.39 10.39 -7.22
C PHE A 60 -2.89 11.42 -6.20
N ASN A 61 -3.25 10.98 -4.99
CA ASN A 61 -3.56 11.86 -3.85
C ASN A 61 -2.38 12.76 -3.46
N GLU A 62 -1.14 12.31 -3.68
CA GLU A 62 0.05 13.10 -3.37
C GLU A 62 0.19 14.31 -4.30
N VAL A 63 -0.34 14.23 -5.52
CA VAL A 63 -0.37 15.35 -6.48
C VAL A 63 -1.22 16.48 -5.92
N GLY A 64 -2.47 16.19 -5.53
CA GLY A 64 -3.38 17.18 -4.94
C GLY A 64 -2.82 17.77 -3.65
N ASN A 65 -2.16 16.95 -2.84
CA ASN A 65 -1.58 17.40 -1.58
C ASN A 65 -0.36 18.31 -1.78
N THR A 66 0.51 17.99 -2.74
CA THR A 66 1.75 18.74 -3.02
C THR A 66 1.45 20.13 -3.56
N VAL A 67 0.43 20.28 -4.42
CA VAL A 67 0.05 21.57 -5.00
C VAL A 67 -0.45 22.55 -3.93
N LEU A 68 -1.24 22.07 -2.95
CA LEU A 68 -1.92 22.94 -1.99
C LEU A 68 -1.18 23.15 -0.66
N ILE A 69 -0.23 22.30 -0.30
CA ILE A 69 0.39 22.38 1.04
C ILE A 69 1.12 23.70 1.30
N VAL A 70 1.79 24.26 0.27
CA VAL A 70 2.47 25.56 0.38
C VAL A 70 1.48 26.68 0.69
N PHE A 71 0.30 26.66 0.05
CA PHE A 71 -0.74 27.68 0.27
C PHE A 71 -1.40 27.55 1.65
N VAL A 72 -1.69 26.31 2.09
CA VAL A 72 -2.28 26.05 3.41
C VAL A 72 -1.34 26.49 4.53
N SER A 73 -0.02 26.24 4.40
CA SER A 73 0.98 26.71 5.36
C SER A 73 1.00 28.23 5.53
N PHE A 74 0.71 29.01 4.47
CA PHE A 74 0.62 30.47 4.57
C PHE A 74 -0.68 30.94 5.23
N CYS A 75 -1.81 30.31 4.91
CA CYS A 75 -3.13 30.74 5.39
C CYS A 75 -3.38 30.40 6.88
N GLY A 76 -2.59 29.49 7.48
CA GLY A 76 -2.90 28.88 8.77
C GLY A 76 -3.15 29.82 9.95
N SER A 77 -2.39 30.91 10.12
CA SER A 77 -2.61 31.86 11.22
C SER A 77 -3.78 32.83 10.99
N ARG A 78 -4.27 32.91 9.74
CA ARG A 78 -5.28 33.90 9.32
C ARG A 78 -6.70 33.33 9.29
N VAL A 79 -6.82 32.00 9.29
CA VAL A 79 -8.09 31.29 9.14
C VAL A 79 -8.60 30.69 10.45
N HIS A 80 -9.87 30.31 10.45
CA HIS A 80 -10.47 29.54 11.53
C HIS A 80 -10.06 28.06 11.41
N ARG A 81 -8.86 27.72 11.91
CA ARG A 81 -8.23 26.39 11.72
C ARG A 81 -9.14 25.18 11.95
N PRO A 82 -9.89 25.05 13.07
CA PRO A 82 -10.80 23.90 13.25
C PRO A 82 -11.86 23.72 12.15
N ARG A 83 -12.43 24.82 11.65
CA ARG A 83 -13.43 24.80 10.57
C ARG A 83 -12.81 24.45 9.22
N PHE A 84 -11.59 24.89 8.95
CA PHE A 84 -10.86 24.48 7.75
C PHE A 84 -10.46 23.00 7.79
N ILE A 85 -10.10 22.47 8.95
CA ILE A 85 -9.87 21.03 9.13
C ILE A 85 -11.16 20.26 8.82
N ALA A 86 -12.29 20.68 9.39
CA ALA A 86 -13.59 20.06 9.11
C ALA A 86 -14.00 20.16 7.64
N GLY A 87 -13.75 21.31 6.98
CA GLY A 87 -13.99 21.49 5.55
C GLY A 87 -13.12 20.57 4.68
N GLY A 88 -11.83 20.45 5.00
CA GLY A 88 -10.93 19.49 4.32
C GLY A 88 -11.38 18.04 4.51
N ALA A 89 -11.81 17.68 5.72
CA ALA A 89 -12.38 16.36 6.01
C ALA A 89 -13.68 16.09 5.24
N ALA A 90 -14.55 17.10 5.07
CA ALA A 90 -15.75 16.97 4.24
C ALA A 90 -15.40 16.76 2.76
N VAL A 91 -14.39 17.46 2.23
CA VAL A 91 -13.88 17.22 0.86
C VAL A 91 -13.29 15.81 0.74
N ALA A 92 -12.52 15.35 1.73
CA ALA A 92 -11.96 14.00 1.76
C ALA A 92 -13.05 12.91 1.85
N ALA A 93 -14.13 13.15 2.58
CA ALA A 93 -15.30 12.28 2.63
C ALA A 93 -16.02 12.24 1.27
N GLY A 94 -16.28 13.41 0.66
CA GLY A 94 -16.84 13.49 -0.69
C GLY A 94 -15.99 12.79 -1.74
N ALA A 95 -14.67 12.92 -1.65
CA ALA A 95 -13.72 12.19 -2.50
C ALA A 95 -13.79 10.67 -2.29
N SER A 96 -13.95 10.22 -1.03
CA SER A 96 -14.12 8.81 -0.70
C SER A 96 -15.45 8.25 -1.24
N LEU A 97 -16.53 9.04 -1.22
CA LEU A 97 -17.79 8.68 -1.90
C LEU A 97 -17.62 8.65 -3.43
N LEU A 98 -16.86 9.59 -3.99
CA LEU A 98 -16.59 9.60 -5.42
C LEU A 98 -15.82 8.35 -5.87
N MET A 99 -14.99 7.77 -4.99
CA MET A 99 -14.32 6.49 -5.21
C MET A 99 -15.30 5.33 -5.41
N THR A 100 -16.48 5.36 -4.78
CA THR A 100 -17.47 4.27 -4.88
C THR A 100 -18.35 4.38 -6.12
N LEU A 101 -18.47 5.58 -6.68
CA LEU A 101 -19.33 5.88 -7.81
C LEU A 101 -19.14 4.96 -9.04
N PRO A 102 -17.91 4.58 -9.45
CA PRO A 102 -17.72 3.66 -10.58
C PRO A 102 -18.43 2.30 -10.41
N HIS A 103 -18.59 1.79 -9.19
CA HIS A 103 -19.31 0.53 -8.98
C HIS A 103 -20.80 0.66 -9.33
N PHE A 104 -21.42 1.81 -9.04
CA PHE A 104 -22.84 2.04 -9.28
C PHE A 104 -23.13 2.52 -10.71
N LEU A 105 -22.16 3.17 -11.37
CA LEU A 105 -22.30 3.63 -12.76
C LEU A 105 -22.09 2.51 -13.79
N TYR A 106 -21.14 1.62 -13.52
CA TYR A 106 -20.79 0.54 -14.43
C TYR A 106 -21.35 -0.76 -13.87
N GLY A 107 -22.40 -1.29 -14.52
CA GLY A 107 -23.22 -2.44 -14.08
C GLY A 107 -22.44 -3.70 -13.68
N PRO A 108 -23.11 -4.81 -13.30
CA PRO A 108 -22.50 -5.94 -12.59
C PRO A 108 -21.18 -6.48 -13.20
N TYR A 109 -20.32 -7.05 -12.36
CA TYR A 109 -19.05 -7.62 -12.77
C TYR A 109 -19.21 -8.91 -13.57
N GLU A 110 -18.92 -8.79 -14.86
CA GLU A 110 -18.89 -9.90 -15.80
C GLU A 110 -17.53 -10.62 -15.79
N TYR A 111 -17.60 -11.92 -15.50
CA TYR A 111 -16.49 -12.86 -15.55
C TYR A 111 -16.90 -14.07 -16.37
N THR A 112 -15.97 -14.69 -17.10
CA THR A 112 -16.25 -15.93 -17.85
C THR A 112 -16.66 -17.04 -16.87
N GLY A 113 -17.96 -17.29 -16.79
CA GLY A 113 -18.56 -18.34 -15.97
C GLY A 113 -18.79 -19.63 -16.78
N PRO A 114 -19.32 -20.68 -16.15
CA PRO A 114 -19.62 -21.94 -16.81
C PRO A 114 -20.66 -21.83 -17.93
N ASN A 115 -21.57 -20.84 -17.84
CA ASN A 115 -22.68 -20.63 -18.76
C ASN A 115 -22.46 -19.40 -19.69
N HIS A 116 -21.22 -18.91 -19.83
CA HIS A 116 -20.96 -17.72 -20.66
C HIS A 116 -20.91 -18.13 -22.14
N GLY A 117 -22.03 -17.90 -22.84
CA GLY A 117 -22.23 -18.24 -24.24
C GLY A 117 -23.60 -18.86 -24.45
N GLY A 118 -24.49 -18.18 -25.18
CA GLY A 118 -25.79 -18.73 -25.54
C GLY A 118 -25.64 -20.13 -26.12
N ASN A 119 -26.31 -21.11 -25.52
CA ASN A 119 -26.30 -22.55 -25.85
C ASN A 119 -24.96 -23.31 -25.73
N GLY A 120 -23.88 -22.69 -25.22
CA GLY A 120 -22.60 -23.36 -25.01
C GLY A 120 -22.07 -23.09 -23.60
N SER A 121 -22.13 -24.08 -22.73
CA SER A 121 -21.24 -24.12 -21.56
C SER A 121 -19.81 -23.86 -22.02
N GLY A 122 -18.95 -23.19 -21.23
CA GLY A 122 -17.53 -22.88 -21.57
C GLY A 122 -16.60 -24.10 -21.74
N LEU A 123 -17.17 -25.21 -22.20
CA LEU A 123 -16.68 -26.52 -22.58
C LEU A 123 -16.28 -26.53 -24.06
N CYS A 124 -15.60 -27.59 -24.46
CA CYS A 124 -15.16 -27.85 -25.82
C CYS A 124 -16.34 -28.17 -26.74
N LEU A 125 -16.46 -27.44 -27.85
CA LEU A 125 -17.39 -27.71 -28.93
C LEU A 125 -16.61 -27.96 -30.23
N THR A 126 -16.97 -29.03 -30.94
CA THR A 126 -16.32 -29.49 -32.18
C THR A 126 -17.03 -29.01 -33.45
N GLN A 127 -18.31 -28.59 -33.38
CA GLN A 127 -19.16 -28.39 -34.57
C GLN A 127 -19.97 -27.08 -34.63
N SER A 128 -19.88 -26.20 -33.62
CA SER A 128 -20.50 -24.87 -33.68
C SER A 128 -19.42 -23.80 -33.71
N SER A 129 -19.39 -23.01 -34.78
CA SER A 129 -18.66 -21.74 -34.75
C SER A 129 -19.31 -20.87 -33.67
N PRO A 130 -18.58 -20.50 -32.59
CA PRO A 130 -19.08 -19.49 -31.68
C PRO A 130 -19.35 -18.24 -32.52
N SER A 131 -20.55 -17.67 -32.42
CA SER A 131 -20.78 -16.32 -32.95
C SER A 131 -19.68 -15.42 -32.37
N PRO A 132 -18.99 -14.60 -33.19
CA PRO A 132 -17.98 -13.69 -32.67
C PRO A 132 -18.59 -12.89 -31.53
N PRO A 133 -17.82 -12.58 -30.48
CA PRO A 133 -18.35 -11.78 -29.37
C PRO A 133 -18.95 -10.51 -29.96
N VAL A 134 -20.25 -10.30 -29.73
CA VAL A 134 -20.85 -8.99 -29.94
C VAL A 134 -20.23 -8.12 -28.85
N CYS A 135 -19.10 -7.50 -29.17
CA CYS A 135 -18.57 -6.42 -28.39
C CYS A 135 -19.52 -5.25 -28.62
N ASP A 136 -20.54 -5.14 -27.78
CA ASP A 136 -21.33 -3.92 -27.70
C ASP A 136 -20.38 -2.80 -27.29
N ALA A 137 -19.97 -2.02 -28.29
CA ALA A 137 -19.06 -0.89 -28.11
C ALA A 137 -19.59 0.08 -27.04
N HIS A 138 -20.93 0.13 -26.85
CA HIS A 138 -21.62 0.91 -25.84
C HIS A 138 -21.39 0.44 -24.40
N THR A 139 -21.34 -0.86 -24.13
CA THR A 139 -21.18 -1.42 -22.78
C THR A 139 -19.73 -1.31 -22.29
N HIS A 140 -18.77 -1.45 -23.21
CA HIS A 140 -17.33 -1.32 -22.90
C HIS A 140 -16.82 0.13 -22.93
N SER A 141 -17.44 1.05 -23.68
CA SER A 141 -17.13 2.49 -23.63
C SER A 141 -17.42 3.11 -22.27
N GLY A 142 -18.33 2.52 -21.48
CA GLY A 142 -18.60 2.94 -20.11
C GLY A 142 -17.35 2.86 -19.23
N HIS A 143 -16.67 1.72 -19.19
CA HIS A 143 -15.53 1.51 -18.29
C HIS A 143 -14.32 2.42 -18.55
N GLU A 144 -14.21 3.08 -19.70
CA GLU A 144 -13.17 4.09 -19.97
C GLU A 144 -13.29 5.31 -19.05
N GLY A 145 -14.51 5.69 -18.67
CA GLY A 145 -14.75 6.80 -17.75
C GLY A 145 -14.42 6.48 -16.29
N ALA A 146 -14.25 5.20 -15.93
CA ALA A 146 -13.97 4.79 -14.55
C ALA A 146 -12.59 5.27 -14.08
N TYR A 147 -11.55 5.09 -14.89
CA TYR A 147 -10.19 5.46 -14.51
C TYR A 147 -10.00 6.97 -14.25
N PRO A 148 -10.41 7.89 -15.14
CA PRO A 148 -10.32 9.33 -14.85
C PRO A 148 -11.17 9.75 -13.65
N LEU A 149 -12.32 9.11 -13.43
CA LEU A 149 -13.16 9.35 -12.25
C LEU A 149 -12.45 8.93 -10.94
N LEU A 150 -11.80 7.77 -10.94
CA LEU A 150 -10.98 7.29 -9.81
C LEU A 150 -9.79 8.24 -9.54
N LEU A 151 -9.14 8.76 -10.58
CA LEU A 151 -8.06 9.76 -10.45
C LEU A 151 -8.58 11.09 -9.88
N LEU A 152 -9.73 11.57 -10.35
CA LEU A 152 -10.36 12.78 -9.81
C LEU A 152 -10.67 12.63 -8.32
N ALA A 153 -11.19 11.47 -7.91
CA ALA A 153 -11.44 11.16 -6.51
C ALA A 153 -10.14 11.16 -5.68
N GLN A 154 -9.05 10.55 -6.17
CA GLN A 154 -7.76 10.60 -5.48
C GLN A 154 -7.20 12.03 -5.38
N LEU A 155 -7.34 12.84 -6.44
CA LEU A 155 -6.93 14.24 -6.43
C LEU A 155 -7.67 15.03 -5.34
N LEU A 156 -9.00 14.90 -5.28
CA LEU A 156 -9.83 15.54 -4.27
C LEU A 156 -9.51 15.05 -2.86
N LEU A 157 -9.21 13.76 -2.70
CA LEU A 157 -8.78 13.20 -1.42
C LEU A 157 -7.47 13.83 -0.95
N GLY A 158 -6.53 14.03 -1.88
CA GLY A 158 -5.28 14.77 -1.65
C GLY A 158 -5.52 16.21 -1.20
N ILE A 159 -6.42 16.92 -1.89
CA ILE A 159 -6.82 18.31 -1.58
C ILE A 159 -7.47 18.42 -0.20
N GLY A 160 -8.41 17.53 0.11
CA GLY A 160 -9.11 17.51 1.40
C GLY A 160 -8.20 17.16 2.58
N ALA A 161 -7.17 16.35 2.36
CA ALA A 161 -6.23 15.95 3.40
C ALA A 161 -5.24 17.05 3.81
N VAL A 162 -4.98 18.05 2.95
CA VAL A 162 -3.95 19.08 3.18
C VAL A 162 -4.11 19.87 4.47
N PRO A 163 -5.28 20.45 4.79
CA PRO A 163 -5.42 21.27 6.01
C PRO A 163 -5.46 20.43 7.29
N ILE A 164 -5.72 19.12 7.23
CA ILE A 164 -6.03 18.32 8.41
C ILE A 164 -4.82 18.30 9.37
N GLN A 165 -3.69 17.74 8.94
CA GLN A 165 -2.54 17.55 9.82
C GLN A 165 -1.81 18.85 10.20
N PRO A 166 -1.46 19.77 9.27
CA PRO A 166 -0.71 20.97 9.62
C PRO A 166 -1.48 21.93 10.53
N PHE A 167 -2.79 22.11 10.31
CA PHE A 167 -3.60 22.96 11.17
C PHE A 167 -3.86 22.33 12.52
N GLY A 168 -4.01 21.01 12.60
CA GLY A 168 -4.15 20.32 13.87
C GLY A 168 -2.90 20.45 14.75
N ILE A 169 -1.72 20.18 14.18
CA ILE A 169 -0.43 20.31 14.89
C ILE A 169 -0.23 21.74 15.38
N SER A 170 -0.40 22.74 14.50
CA SER A 170 -0.21 24.15 14.87
C SER A 170 -1.24 24.63 15.89
N TYR A 171 -2.49 24.16 15.82
CA TYR A 171 -3.52 24.51 16.80
C TYR A 171 -3.22 23.90 18.19
N ILE A 172 -2.75 22.65 18.24
CA ILE A 172 -2.34 22.01 19.51
C ILE A 172 -1.15 22.77 20.10
N ASP A 173 -0.14 23.09 19.30
CA ASP A 173 1.06 23.80 19.76
C ASP A 173 0.78 25.24 20.22
N ASP A 174 -0.18 25.91 19.57
CA ASP A 174 -0.55 27.28 19.93
C ASP A 174 -1.23 27.36 21.30
N PHE A 175 -2.11 26.40 21.62
CA PHE A 175 -2.99 26.45 22.78
C PHE A 175 -2.62 25.51 23.94
N SER A 176 -1.57 24.70 23.80
CA SER A 176 -1.04 23.88 24.89
C SER A 176 0.16 24.55 25.58
N SER A 177 0.41 24.17 26.84
CA SER A 177 1.61 24.64 27.53
C SER A 177 2.88 24.07 26.88
N LYS A 178 3.99 24.82 26.92
CA LYS A 178 5.30 24.40 26.36
C LYS A 178 5.75 23.01 26.86
N ARG A 179 5.33 22.62 28.07
CA ARG A 179 5.61 21.31 28.69
C ARG A 179 4.69 20.19 28.16
N ASN A 180 3.43 20.49 27.84
CA ASN A 180 2.44 19.49 27.40
C ASN A 180 2.35 19.34 25.88
N SER A 181 2.70 20.37 25.08
CA SER A 181 2.66 20.33 23.61
C SER A 181 3.33 19.07 23.02
N PRO A 182 4.58 18.71 23.41
CA PRO A 182 5.24 17.54 22.84
C PRO A 182 4.52 16.22 23.16
N LEU A 183 3.87 16.12 24.32
CA LEU A 183 3.09 14.95 24.72
C LEU A 183 1.84 14.81 23.85
N TYR A 184 1.09 15.89 23.66
CA TYR A 184 -0.12 15.89 22.82
C TYR A 184 0.19 15.57 21.36
N LEU A 185 1.25 16.14 20.80
CA LEU A 185 1.72 15.82 19.46
C LEU A 185 2.19 14.37 19.34
N GLY A 186 2.85 13.84 20.37
CA GLY A 186 3.24 12.43 20.44
C GLY A 186 2.03 11.48 20.41
N ILE A 187 0.99 11.78 21.18
CA ILE A 187 -0.27 11.02 21.17
C ILE A 187 -0.93 11.08 19.79
N LEU A 188 -1.01 12.27 19.19
CA LEU A 188 -1.58 12.46 17.86
C LEU A 188 -0.89 11.57 16.82
N LEU A 189 0.44 11.59 16.76
CA LEU A 189 1.22 10.79 15.81
C LEU A 189 1.09 9.27 16.07
N ALA A 190 1.02 8.86 17.33
CA ALA A 190 0.85 7.45 17.70
C ALA A 190 -0.52 6.91 17.25
N VAL A 191 -1.61 7.61 17.58
CA VAL A 191 -2.98 7.24 17.18
C VAL A 191 -3.12 7.23 15.66
N THR A 192 -2.56 8.25 15.00
CA THR A 192 -2.55 8.38 13.55
C THR A 192 -1.89 7.17 12.86
N SER A 193 -0.81 6.64 13.42
CA SER A 193 -0.07 5.49 12.85
C SER A 193 -0.88 4.19 12.82
N ILE A 194 -1.96 4.09 13.61
CA ILE A 194 -2.88 2.93 13.63
C ILE A 194 -3.83 2.95 12.42
N GLY A 195 -4.13 4.13 11.87
CA GLY A 195 -5.09 4.31 10.77
C GLY A 195 -4.86 3.38 9.58
N PRO A 196 -3.66 3.30 8.99
CA PRO A 196 -3.37 2.39 7.88
C PRO A 196 -3.63 0.92 8.25
N ALA A 197 -3.25 0.47 9.45
CA ALA A 197 -3.47 -0.90 9.90
C ALA A 197 -4.96 -1.26 9.91
N LEU A 198 -5.79 -0.37 10.46
CA LEU A 198 -7.24 -0.51 10.42
C LEU A 198 -7.78 -0.49 8.98
N GLY A 199 -7.20 0.32 8.08
CA GLY A 199 -7.57 0.33 6.66
C GLY A 199 -7.36 -1.02 5.97
N PHE A 200 -6.21 -1.65 6.18
CA PHE A 200 -5.92 -3.00 5.67
C PHE A 200 -6.85 -4.05 6.30
N MET A 201 -7.12 -3.96 7.60
CA MET A 201 -8.04 -4.88 8.29
C MET A 201 -9.48 -4.73 7.80
N THR A 202 -10.00 -3.51 7.69
CA THR A 202 -11.34 -3.24 7.13
C THR A 202 -11.45 -3.78 5.70
N SER A 203 -10.43 -3.60 4.88
CA SER A 203 -10.34 -4.19 3.54
C SER A 203 -10.35 -5.70 3.56
N ALA A 204 -9.63 -6.32 4.49
CA ALA A 204 -9.66 -7.76 4.67
C ALA A 204 -11.09 -8.28 4.93
N PHE A 205 -11.92 -7.55 5.66
CA PHE A 205 -13.33 -7.93 5.87
C PHE A 205 -14.20 -7.66 4.63
N THR A 206 -14.13 -6.45 4.05
CA THR A 206 -15.00 -6.09 2.91
C THR A 206 -14.70 -6.91 1.65
N LEU A 207 -13.43 -7.26 1.40
CA LEU A 207 -13.03 -8.01 0.21
C LEU A 207 -13.35 -9.51 0.27
N ARG A 208 -13.85 -10.02 1.41
CA ARG A 208 -14.44 -11.37 1.50
C ARG A 208 -15.81 -11.45 0.87
N LEU A 209 -16.51 -10.32 0.75
CA LEU A 209 -17.81 -10.24 0.10
C LEU A 209 -17.59 -10.07 -1.40
N TYR A 210 -18.38 -10.78 -2.20
CA TYR A 210 -18.34 -10.64 -3.66
C TYR A 210 -18.78 -9.22 -4.06
N VAL A 211 -18.16 -8.63 -5.09
CA VAL A 211 -18.37 -7.21 -5.44
C VAL A 211 -19.83 -6.80 -5.64
N ASP A 212 -20.66 -7.67 -6.22
CA ASP A 212 -22.08 -7.42 -6.51
C ASP A 212 -23.03 -8.24 -5.61
N PHE A 213 -22.64 -8.51 -4.37
CA PHE A 213 -23.47 -9.28 -3.42
C PHE A 213 -24.86 -8.66 -3.16
N ASN A 214 -25.04 -7.38 -3.48
CA ASN A 214 -26.29 -6.63 -3.39
C ASN A 214 -27.22 -6.87 -4.59
N SER A 215 -26.67 -7.27 -5.74
CA SER A 215 -27.40 -7.36 -7.01
C SER A 215 -27.53 -8.79 -7.53
N VAL A 216 -26.61 -9.68 -7.13
CA VAL A 216 -26.53 -11.07 -7.59
C VAL A 216 -26.74 -12.02 -6.41
N LYS A 217 -27.61 -13.03 -6.57
CA LYS A 217 -27.86 -14.03 -5.53
C LYS A 217 -26.60 -14.87 -5.27
N PRO A 218 -26.29 -15.25 -4.01
CA PRO A 218 -25.12 -16.07 -3.69
C PRO A 218 -25.03 -17.38 -4.50
N ASP A 219 -26.17 -18.00 -4.81
CA ASP A 219 -26.25 -19.27 -5.52
C ASP A 219 -25.83 -19.16 -7.00
N GLN A 220 -25.82 -17.94 -7.56
CA GLN A 220 -25.37 -17.67 -8.92
C GLN A 220 -23.85 -17.42 -8.99
N VAL A 221 -23.17 -17.24 -7.84
CA VAL A 221 -21.72 -16.99 -7.78
C VAL A 221 -21.01 -18.29 -7.43
N SER A 222 -20.42 -18.93 -8.44
CA SER A 222 -19.63 -20.16 -8.27
C SER A 222 -18.16 -19.91 -7.89
N LEU A 223 -17.80 -18.67 -7.50
CA LEU A 223 -16.43 -18.26 -7.22
C LEU A 223 -16.12 -18.32 -5.72
N LYS A 224 -14.87 -18.69 -5.38
CA LYS A 224 -14.32 -18.60 -4.02
C LYS A 224 -13.37 -17.39 -3.91
N PRO A 225 -13.14 -16.81 -2.72
CA PRO A 225 -12.23 -15.68 -2.53
C PRO A 225 -10.77 -15.87 -3.00
N GLY A 226 -10.33 -17.12 -3.19
CA GLY A 226 -9.01 -17.45 -3.75
C GLY A 226 -8.98 -17.60 -5.28
N ASP A 227 -10.12 -17.54 -5.97
CA ASP A 227 -10.18 -17.62 -7.44
C ASP A 227 -9.58 -16.36 -8.08
N LEU A 228 -8.79 -16.51 -9.15
CA LEU A 228 -8.16 -15.39 -9.86
C LEU A 228 -9.18 -14.38 -10.40
N ARG A 229 -10.41 -14.82 -10.67
CA ARG A 229 -11.52 -13.99 -11.16
C ARG A 229 -12.28 -13.28 -10.06
N TRP A 230 -12.04 -13.61 -8.78
CA TRP A 230 -12.73 -13.01 -7.66
C TRP A 230 -12.45 -11.50 -7.58
N VAL A 231 -13.52 -10.71 -7.44
CA VAL A 231 -13.45 -9.28 -7.14
C VAL A 231 -14.24 -9.06 -5.86
N GLY A 232 -13.56 -8.59 -4.82
CA GLY A 232 -14.19 -8.28 -3.53
C GLY A 232 -14.94 -6.94 -3.55
N ALA A 233 -15.82 -6.72 -2.58
CA ALA A 233 -16.60 -5.48 -2.42
C ALA A 233 -15.75 -4.28 -1.97
N TRP A 234 -14.87 -3.83 -2.85
CA TRP A 234 -13.92 -2.73 -2.64
C TRP A 234 -14.60 -1.36 -2.42
N TRP A 235 -15.82 -1.16 -2.93
CA TRP A 235 -16.57 0.09 -2.76
C TRP A 235 -17.12 0.25 -1.32
N LEU A 236 -17.37 -0.85 -0.62
CA LEU A 236 -18.05 -0.84 0.68
C LEU A 236 -17.21 -0.15 1.76
N GLY A 237 -15.90 -0.39 1.79
CA GLY A 237 -15.06 0.22 2.81
C GLY A 237 -14.84 1.72 2.59
N PHE A 238 -14.93 2.22 1.36
CA PHE A 238 -14.93 3.66 1.11
C PHE A 238 -16.20 4.35 1.62
N LEU A 239 -17.37 3.69 1.56
CA LEU A 239 -18.59 4.20 2.19
C LEU A 239 -18.44 4.29 3.71
N LEU A 240 -17.94 3.21 4.34
CA LEU A 240 -17.69 3.16 5.78
C LEU A 240 -16.68 4.25 6.20
N ALA A 241 -15.59 4.40 5.44
CA ALA A 241 -14.58 5.41 5.68
C ALA A 241 -15.10 6.83 5.52
N SER A 242 -15.95 7.10 4.51
CA SER A 242 -16.58 8.40 4.34
C SER A 242 -17.50 8.77 5.50
N CYS A 243 -18.31 7.82 5.98
CA CYS A 243 -19.16 8.04 7.14
C CYS A 243 -18.31 8.38 8.38
N LEU A 244 -17.26 7.61 8.62
CA LEU A 244 -16.33 7.85 9.73
C LEU A 244 -15.64 9.23 9.63
N LEU A 245 -15.21 9.65 8.44
CA LEU A 245 -14.63 10.98 8.22
C LEU A 245 -15.61 12.11 8.55
N LEU A 246 -16.87 12.00 8.10
CA LEU A 246 -17.89 13.02 8.42
C LEU A 246 -18.18 13.06 9.92
N LEU A 247 -18.40 11.90 10.55
CA LEU A 247 -18.68 11.80 11.97
C LEU A 247 -17.55 12.39 12.83
N THR A 248 -16.30 12.15 12.45
CA THR A 248 -15.13 12.65 13.18
C THR A 248 -14.83 14.12 12.88
N ALA A 249 -15.30 14.66 11.75
CA ALA A 249 -15.20 16.07 11.41
C ALA A 249 -16.22 16.95 12.15
N LEU A 250 -17.42 16.43 12.45
CA LEU A 250 -18.51 17.21 13.05
C LEU A 250 -18.12 17.93 14.36
N PRO A 251 -17.44 17.29 15.35
CA PRO A 251 -17.04 17.97 16.58
C PRO A 251 -16.13 19.18 16.34
N LEU A 252 -15.32 19.17 15.26
CA LEU A 252 -14.37 20.24 14.96
C LEU A 252 -15.03 21.55 14.51
N LEU A 253 -16.28 21.49 14.05
CA LEU A 253 -17.06 22.68 13.70
C LEU A 253 -17.44 23.53 14.92
N PHE A 254 -17.52 22.91 16.10
CA PHE A 254 -17.93 23.55 17.35
C PHE A 254 -16.76 24.14 18.15
N PHE A 255 -15.51 23.84 17.78
CA PHE A 255 -14.36 24.46 18.45
C PHE A 255 -14.23 25.94 18.06
N PRO A 256 -13.88 26.82 19.01
CA PRO A 256 -13.68 28.23 18.73
C PRO A 256 -12.42 28.47 17.88
N ARG A 257 -12.27 29.69 17.36
CA ARG A 257 -11.05 30.09 16.62
C ARG A 257 -9.81 30.08 17.53
N GLU A 258 -9.99 30.49 18.78
CA GLU A 258 -8.94 30.58 19.79
C GLU A 258 -9.43 29.88 21.06
N LEU A 259 -8.58 29.04 21.67
CA LEU A 259 -8.85 28.42 22.96
C LEU A 259 -8.28 29.27 24.09
N PRO A 260 -8.88 29.22 25.30
CA PRO A 260 -8.22 29.73 26.47
C PRO A 260 -6.91 28.96 26.70
N PRO A 261 -5.77 29.66 26.92
CA PRO A 261 -4.50 29.01 27.21
C PRO A 261 -4.57 28.08 28.43
N GLU A 262 -3.86 26.94 28.40
CA GLU A 262 -3.73 26.09 29.60
C GLU A 262 -3.09 26.88 30.76
N THR A 263 -3.62 26.75 31.97
CA THR A 263 -3.05 27.37 33.18
C THR A 263 -1.56 27.00 33.34
N GLY A 264 -0.69 28.02 33.33
CA GLY A 264 0.77 27.85 33.29
C GLY A 264 1.40 28.05 31.91
N SER A 265 0.63 28.34 30.86
CA SER A 265 1.16 28.80 29.58
C SER A 265 1.34 30.33 29.59
N GLU A 266 2.40 30.80 30.25
CA GLU A 266 2.93 32.14 29.96
C GLU A 266 3.59 32.11 28.58
N LYS A 267 2.79 32.15 27.51
CA LYS A 267 3.24 32.83 26.29
C LYS A 267 2.99 34.30 26.59
N SER A 268 4.04 35.02 27.01
CA SER A 268 3.95 36.46 27.27
C SER A 268 3.19 37.13 26.13
N GLY A 269 2.35 38.11 26.44
CA GLY A 269 1.60 38.85 25.41
C GLY A 269 2.49 39.47 24.32
N ASP A 270 3.80 39.56 24.57
CA ASP A 270 4.83 39.91 23.59
C ASP A 270 5.20 38.80 22.60
N ASP A 271 5.28 37.51 22.98
CA ASP A 271 5.59 36.41 22.05
C ASP A 271 4.50 36.27 20.95
N VAL A 272 3.22 36.39 21.35
CA VAL A 272 2.08 36.33 20.41
C VAL A 272 1.97 37.59 19.56
N LYS A 273 2.32 38.76 20.11
CA LYS A 273 2.39 40.02 19.34
C LYS A 273 3.57 40.03 18.38
N GLN A 274 4.70 39.43 18.75
CA GLN A 274 5.92 39.36 17.93
C GLN A 274 5.75 38.38 16.76
N ASP A 275 5.09 37.23 16.95
CA ASP A 275 4.71 36.33 15.85
C ASP A 275 3.66 36.94 14.89
N LYS A 276 2.71 37.74 15.41
CA LYS A 276 1.79 38.53 14.55
C LYS A 276 2.53 39.64 13.79
N LYS A 277 3.55 40.27 14.38
CA LYS A 277 4.37 41.34 13.77
C LYS A 277 5.40 40.79 12.77
N ASN A 278 5.85 39.55 12.95
CA ASN A 278 6.73 38.79 12.05
C ASN A 278 5.99 37.94 11.00
N SER A 279 4.69 38.20 10.74
CA SER A 279 4.01 37.59 9.60
C SER A 279 4.65 38.12 8.31
N GLN A 280 5.75 37.48 7.89
CA GLN A 280 6.41 37.77 6.62
C GLN A 280 5.35 37.67 5.53
N THR A 281 5.18 38.75 4.77
CA THR A 281 4.33 38.73 3.58
C THR A 281 4.72 37.54 2.70
N LEU A 282 3.75 36.85 2.10
CA LEU A 282 4.00 35.68 1.23
C LEU A 282 5.13 35.95 0.22
N GLY A 283 5.21 37.18 -0.30
CA GLY A 283 6.28 37.62 -1.19
C GLY A 283 7.69 37.67 -0.56
N ILE A 284 7.81 38.01 0.73
CA ILE A 284 9.10 37.98 1.45
C ILE A 284 9.51 36.54 1.74
N PHE A 285 8.56 35.70 2.17
CA PHE A 285 8.80 34.27 2.37
C PHE A 285 9.18 33.58 1.06
N LEU A 286 8.46 33.80 -0.04
CA LEU A 286 8.78 33.24 -1.36
C LEU A 286 10.13 33.74 -1.90
N ARG A 287 10.54 34.96 -1.54
CA ARG A 287 11.83 35.53 -1.97
C ARG A 287 13.01 35.03 -1.11
N SER A 288 12.79 34.73 0.16
CA SER A 288 13.81 34.14 1.05
C SER A 288 13.87 32.61 0.95
N PHE A 289 12.77 31.95 0.52
CA PHE A 289 12.63 30.51 0.40
C PHE A 289 13.75 29.84 -0.42
N PRO A 290 14.13 30.30 -1.63
CA PRO A 290 15.16 29.63 -2.43
C PRO A 290 16.52 29.68 -1.74
N ARG A 291 16.83 30.78 -1.04
CA ARG A 291 18.10 30.96 -0.35
C ARG A 291 18.20 30.05 0.88
N THR A 292 17.14 29.98 1.69
CA THR A 292 17.08 29.09 2.85
C THR A 292 17.04 27.62 2.40
N ALA A 293 16.23 27.28 1.39
CA ALA A 293 16.20 25.97 0.76
C ALA A 293 17.60 25.54 0.31
N LEU A 294 18.29 26.36 -0.48
CA LEU A 294 19.62 26.04 -0.99
C LEU A 294 20.66 25.88 0.12
N ARG A 295 20.57 26.69 1.19
CA ARG A 295 21.42 26.54 2.38
C ARG A 295 21.20 25.19 3.07
N THR A 296 19.94 24.81 3.32
CA THR A 296 19.58 23.53 3.95
C THR A 296 19.98 22.35 3.06
N LEU A 297 19.71 22.43 1.76
CA LEU A 297 20.08 21.40 0.77
C LEU A 297 21.59 21.25 0.58
N ARG A 298 22.38 22.29 0.85
CA ARG A 298 23.85 22.19 0.84
C ARG A 298 24.42 21.53 2.09
N SER A 299 23.63 21.33 3.15
CA SER A 299 24.09 20.58 4.32
C SER A 299 24.20 19.09 3.97
N PRO A 300 25.42 18.52 3.90
CA PRO A 300 25.60 17.16 3.38
C PRO A 300 25.02 16.11 4.34
N VAL A 301 25.01 16.38 5.65
CA VAL A 301 24.39 15.50 6.64
C VAL A 301 22.87 15.45 6.47
N TYR A 302 22.24 16.62 6.33
CA TYR A 302 20.79 16.71 6.11
C TYR A 302 20.38 15.95 4.85
N MET A 303 21.05 16.19 3.73
CA MET A 303 20.73 15.53 2.46
C MET A 303 20.90 14.02 2.52
N CYS A 304 21.98 13.51 3.13
CA CYS A 304 22.15 12.07 3.27
C CYS A 304 21.02 11.42 4.08
N VAL A 305 20.62 12.04 5.20
CA VAL A 305 19.54 11.49 6.04
C VAL A 305 18.19 11.56 5.31
N VAL A 306 17.90 12.67 4.62
CA VAL A 306 16.67 12.80 3.83
C VAL A 306 16.62 11.79 2.69
N LEU A 307 17.71 11.63 1.93
CA LEU A 307 17.77 10.64 0.84
C LEU A 307 17.68 9.20 1.35
N ALA A 308 18.29 8.89 2.50
CA ALA A 308 18.13 7.59 3.15
C ALA A 308 16.65 7.32 3.47
N GLN A 309 15.99 8.31 4.08
CA GLN A 309 14.58 8.23 4.41
C GLN A 309 13.67 8.19 3.17
N VAL A 310 14.01 8.88 2.08
CA VAL A 310 13.29 8.78 0.79
C VAL A 310 13.33 7.34 0.26
N ASN A 311 14.49 6.67 0.32
CA ASN A 311 14.60 5.26 -0.08
C ASN A 311 13.69 4.35 0.77
N LEU A 312 13.73 4.51 2.10
CA LEU A 312 12.88 3.73 3.02
C LEU A 312 11.39 4.04 2.83
N ALA A 313 11.02 5.29 2.55
CA ALA A 313 9.66 5.71 2.28
C ALA A 313 9.15 5.16 0.94
N ALA A 314 9.99 5.13 -0.10
CA ALA A 314 9.65 4.62 -1.43
C ALA A 314 9.40 3.11 -1.36
N LEU A 315 10.28 2.40 -0.65
CA LEU A 315 10.12 1.00 -0.28
C LEU A 315 8.77 0.76 0.42
N LEU A 316 8.52 1.48 1.52
CA LEU A 316 7.31 1.29 2.33
C LEU A 316 6.04 1.52 1.52
N CYS A 317 5.98 2.59 0.72
CA CYS A 317 4.79 2.90 -0.07
C CYS A 317 4.55 1.87 -1.18
N GLY A 318 5.60 1.44 -1.87
CA GLY A 318 5.54 0.42 -2.92
C GLY A 318 5.09 -0.95 -2.40
N LEU A 319 5.72 -1.42 -1.31
CA LEU A 319 5.36 -2.67 -0.66
C LEU A 319 3.95 -2.60 -0.06
N ALA A 320 3.58 -1.53 0.62
CA ALA A 320 2.22 -1.40 1.15
C ALA A 320 1.16 -1.51 0.04
N THR A 321 1.44 -0.98 -1.16
CA THR A 321 0.50 -1.02 -2.28
C THR A 321 0.42 -2.40 -2.94
N PHE A 322 1.54 -3.09 -3.17
CA PHE A 322 1.56 -4.30 -3.99
C PHE A 322 1.97 -5.60 -3.29
N MET A 323 2.37 -5.56 -2.01
CA MET A 323 2.62 -6.77 -1.23
C MET A 323 1.39 -7.69 -1.13
N PRO A 324 0.14 -7.20 -0.93
CA PRO A 324 -1.02 -8.08 -0.97
C PRO A 324 -1.10 -8.86 -2.29
N LYS A 325 -0.91 -8.16 -3.42
CA LYS A 325 -0.92 -8.75 -4.76
C LYS A 325 0.20 -9.77 -4.94
N PHE A 326 1.40 -9.49 -4.44
CA PHE A 326 2.50 -10.44 -4.44
C PHE A 326 2.13 -11.73 -3.70
N MET A 327 1.56 -11.60 -2.50
CA MET A 327 1.12 -12.75 -1.69
C MET A 327 -0.04 -13.53 -2.33
N GLU A 328 -0.98 -12.83 -2.98
CA GLU A 328 -2.07 -13.44 -3.76
C GLU A 328 -1.53 -14.34 -4.87
N ARG A 329 -0.46 -13.92 -5.57
CA ARG A 329 0.08 -14.64 -6.73
C ARG A 329 1.12 -15.70 -6.36
N GLN A 330 2.08 -15.38 -5.51
CA GLN A 330 3.17 -16.31 -5.15
C GLN A 330 2.69 -17.47 -4.28
N PHE A 331 1.77 -17.21 -3.34
CA PHE A 331 1.32 -18.19 -2.33
C PHE A 331 -0.16 -18.61 -2.51
N SER A 332 -0.80 -18.21 -3.62
CA SER A 332 -2.21 -18.49 -3.94
C SER A 332 -3.18 -18.14 -2.81
N GLN A 333 -2.95 -17.01 -2.14
CA GLN A 333 -3.82 -16.53 -1.07
C GLN A 333 -4.95 -15.65 -1.58
N SER A 334 -6.04 -15.58 -0.83
CA SER A 334 -7.08 -14.59 -1.07
C SER A 334 -6.60 -13.18 -0.72
N THR A 335 -7.14 -12.16 -1.41
CA THR A 335 -6.86 -10.75 -1.10
C THR A 335 -7.17 -10.41 0.35
N SER A 336 -8.22 -11.02 0.92
CA SER A 336 -8.61 -10.84 2.32
C SER A 336 -7.53 -11.32 3.29
N THR A 337 -7.02 -12.54 3.09
CA THR A 337 -6.01 -13.12 3.98
C THR A 337 -4.70 -12.32 3.90
N SER A 338 -4.28 -11.93 2.70
CA SER A 338 -3.09 -11.09 2.47
C SER A 338 -3.20 -9.74 3.19
N ASN A 339 -4.34 -9.06 3.07
CA ASN A 339 -4.58 -7.79 3.75
C ASN A 339 -4.64 -7.94 5.28
N MET A 340 -5.21 -9.04 5.79
CA MET A 340 -5.23 -9.32 7.23
C MET A 340 -3.81 -9.52 7.79
N MET A 341 -2.93 -10.23 7.06
CA MET A 341 -1.54 -10.44 7.48
C MET A 341 -0.75 -9.11 7.52
N ILE A 342 -0.94 -8.22 6.54
CA ILE A 342 -0.26 -6.93 6.52
C ILE A 342 -0.80 -6.00 7.63
N GLY A 343 -2.13 -5.87 7.73
CA GLY A 343 -2.78 -5.01 8.71
C GLY A 343 -2.66 -5.48 10.15
N GLY A 344 -2.74 -6.79 10.37
CA GLY A 344 -2.72 -7.41 11.70
C GLY A 344 -1.34 -7.81 12.22
N VAL A 345 -0.34 -7.97 11.35
CA VAL A 345 1.02 -8.38 11.76
C VAL A 345 2.07 -7.34 11.39
N ALA A 346 2.25 -7.06 10.09
CA ALA A 346 3.38 -6.25 9.62
C ALA A 346 3.33 -4.78 10.14
N LEU A 347 2.16 -4.15 10.06
CA LEU A 347 1.99 -2.76 10.51
C LEU A 347 2.12 -2.59 12.04
N PRO A 348 1.50 -3.44 12.88
CA PRO A 348 1.75 -3.43 14.33
C PRO A 348 3.23 -3.64 14.70
N CYS A 349 3.93 -4.57 14.04
CA CYS A 349 5.37 -4.76 14.22
C CYS A 349 6.16 -3.48 13.87
N SER A 350 5.78 -2.76 12.81
CA SER A 350 6.39 -1.47 12.48
C SER A 350 6.18 -0.44 13.59
N ILE A 351 4.96 -0.26 14.10
CA ILE A 351 4.65 0.67 15.20
C ILE A 351 5.50 0.35 16.43
N LEU A 352 5.61 -0.93 16.81
CA LEU A 352 6.44 -1.37 17.93
C LEU A 352 7.92 -1.00 17.72
N GLY A 353 8.45 -1.20 16.51
CA GLY A 353 9.83 -0.85 16.16
C GLY A 353 10.11 0.66 16.25
N ILE A 354 9.18 1.52 15.83
CA ILE A 354 9.31 2.99 15.96
C ILE A 354 9.42 3.39 17.43
N VAL A 355 8.54 2.83 18.29
CA VAL A 355 8.51 3.12 19.73
C VAL A 355 9.78 2.64 20.40
N LEU A 356 10.17 1.38 20.18
CA LEU A 356 11.40 0.82 20.78
C LEU A 356 12.66 1.54 20.28
N GLY A 357 12.71 1.94 19.00
CA GLY A 357 13.79 2.77 18.47
C GLY A 357 13.92 4.11 19.20
N GLY A 358 12.79 4.76 19.52
CA GLY A 358 12.76 5.99 20.32
C GLY A 358 13.18 5.77 21.78
N VAL A 359 12.70 4.70 22.41
CA VAL A 359 13.08 4.32 23.79
C VAL A 359 14.58 4.07 23.88
N LEU A 360 15.16 3.33 22.93
CA LEU A 360 16.58 3.05 22.87
C LEU A 360 17.40 4.34 22.71
N MET A 361 16.97 5.24 21.82
CA MET A 361 17.62 6.53 21.62
C MET A 361 17.65 7.38 22.89
N ARG A 362 16.54 7.38 23.65
CA ARG A 362 16.41 8.10 24.92
C ARG A 362 17.24 7.48 26.03
N ARG A 363 17.14 6.16 26.23
CA ARG A 363 17.83 5.46 27.34
C ARG A 363 19.34 5.43 27.17
N ALA A 364 19.83 5.22 25.95
CA ALA A 364 21.26 5.20 25.67
C ALA A 364 21.86 6.61 25.45
N ALA A 365 21.07 7.68 25.62
CA ALA A 365 21.47 9.07 25.43
C ALA A 365 22.32 9.30 24.16
N LEU A 366 21.89 8.70 23.04
CA LEU A 366 22.73 8.62 21.84
C LEU A 366 23.06 10.01 21.27
N SER A 367 24.36 10.23 21.05
CA SER A 367 24.87 11.37 20.28
C SER A 367 24.44 11.29 18.81
N THR A 368 24.63 12.36 18.04
CA THR A 368 24.33 12.38 16.59
C THR A 368 25.04 11.24 15.84
N VAL A 369 26.31 10.97 16.16
CA VAL A 369 27.05 9.84 15.57
C VAL A 369 26.49 8.50 16.06
N GLY A 370 26.08 8.41 17.32
CA GLY A 370 25.42 7.21 17.87
C GLY A 370 24.11 6.88 17.16
N ALA A 371 23.25 7.88 16.95
CA ALA A 371 22.00 7.74 16.21
C ALA A 371 22.24 7.35 14.74
N GLY A 372 23.29 7.90 14.10
CA GLY A 372 23.70 7.49 12.75
C GLY A 372 24.19 6.05 12.67
N ARG A 373 24.98 5.59 13.65
CA ARG A 373 25.42 4.19 13.75
C ARG A 373 24.24 3.24 13.98
N MET A 374 23.28 3.64 14.80
CA MET A 374 22.06 2.87 15.02
C MET A 374 21.29 2.67 13.71
N CYS A 375 21.04 3.75 12.95
CA CYS A 375 20.38 3.63 11.64
C CYS A 375 21.16 2.74 10.68
N LEU A 376 22.49 2.89 10.65
CA LEU A 376 23.35 2.07 9.81
C LEU A 376 23.22 0.57 10.14
N VAL A 377 23.32 0.21 11.43
CA VAL A 377 23.19 -1.17 11.89
C VAL A 377 21.81 -1.74 11.57
N SER A 378 20.75 -0.98 11.85
CA SER A 378 19.38 -1.39 11.57
C SER A 378 19.15 -1.63 10.07
N VAL A 379 19.62 -0.75 9.17
CA VAL A 379 19.47 -0.97 7.72
C VAL A 379 20.33 -2.15 7.24
N SER A 380 21.55 -2.33 7.76
CA SER A 380 22.35 -3.53 7.45
C SER A 380 21.62 -4.82 7.83
N LEU A 381 20.99 -4.84 9.01
CA LEU A 381 20.20 -5.99 9.45
C LEU A 381 18.92 -6.18 8.62
N CYS A 382 18.34 -5.10 8.09
CA CYS A 382 17.24 -5.19 7.11
C CYS A 382 17.68 -5.89 5.82
N VAL A 383 18.87 -5.58 5.30
CA VAL A 383 19.42 -6.28 4.13
C VAL A 383 19.58 -7.78 4.45
N LEU A 384 20.15 -8.12 5.61
CA LEU A 384 20.34 -9.51 6.03
C LEU A 384 19.01 -10.29 6.16
N THR A 385 17.97 -9.65 6.69
CA THR A 385 16.64 -10.28 6.86
C THR A 385 15.81 -10.29 5.58
N ALA A 386 16.05 -9.36 4.65
CA ALA A 386 15.34 -9.28 3.38
C ALA A 386 15.90 -10.23 2.31
N VAL A 387 17.18 -10.58 2.35
CA VAL A 387 17.78 -11.51 1.37
C VAL A 387 17.10 -12.89 1.35
N PRO A 388 16.81 -13.55 2.50
CA PRO A 388 16.06 -14.81 2.51
C PRO A 388 14.70 -14.75 1.82
N LEU A 389 14.03 -13.58 1.81
CA LEU A 389 12.73 -13.41 1.14
C LEU A 389 12.81 -13.68 -0.37
N LEU A 390 13.97 -13.47 -1.01
CA LEU A 390 14.17 -13.80 -2.44
C LEU A 390 14.17 -15.31 -2.71
N LEU A 391 14.55 -16.10 -1.71
CA LEU A 391 14.67 -17.55 -1.81
C LEU A 391 13.35 -18.24 -1.42
N ILE A 392 12.55 -17.61 -0.57
CA ILE A 392 11.25 -18.14 -0.14
C ILE A 392 10.22 -17.91 -1.24
N GLY A 393 10.01 -18.94 -2.06
CA GLY A 393 8.99 -18.96 -3.10
C GLY A 393 9.03 -20.27 -3.87
N CYS A 394 8.24 -20.34 -4.93
CA CYS A 394 8.20 -21.44 -5.87
C CYS A 394 8.22 -20.89 -7.30
N SER A 395 8.70 -21.73 -8.22
CA SER A 395 8.67 -21.46 -9.65
C SER A 395 7.23 -21.45 -10.17
N SER A 396 7.06 -20.92 -11.38
CA SER A 396 5.76 -20.81 -12.03
C SER A 396 5.17 -22.21 -12.30
N ASN A 397 3.88 -22.40 -11.98
CA ASN A 397 3.18 -23.64 -12.32
C ASN A 397 3.14 -23.84 -13.84
N PRO A 398 3.16 -25.09 -14.33
CA PRO A 398 2.96 -25.35 -15.75
C PRO A 398 1.56 -24.91 -16.17
N VAL A 399 1.50 -23.95 -17.10
CA VAL A 399 0.28 -23.42 -17.69
C VAL A 399 0.36 -23.68 -19.18
N TYR A 400 -0.66 -24.36 -19.73
CA TYR A 400 -0.69 -24.74 -21.14
C TYR A 400 -0.58 -23.51 -22.04
N ARG A 401 0.48 -23.46 -22.88
CA ARG A 401 0.73 -22.43 -23.92
C ARG A 401 0.83 -20.97 -23.46
N VAL A 402 1.34 -20.73 -22.26
CA VAL A 402 1.56 -19.36 -21.75
C VAL A 402 3.03 -18.93 -21.76
N TYR A 403 3.96 -19.88 -21.80
CA TYR A 403 5.39 -19.60 -21.81
C TYR A 403 5.92 -19.34 -23.23
N PRO A 404 6.78 -18.34 -23.44
CA PRO A 404 7.38 -18.06 -24.74
C PRO A 404 8.29 -19.21 -25.22
N ALA A 405 8.30 -19.46 -26.53
CA ALA A 405 9.16 -20.46 -27.15
C ALA A 405 10.64 -20.17 -26.84
N GLY A 406 11.35 -21.13 -26.24
CA GLY A 406 12.77 -20.99 -25.86
C GLY A 406 13.04 -20.43 -24.45
N GLY A 407 12.01 -20.11 -23.66
CA GLY A 407 12.16 -19.89 -22.21
C GLY A 407 12.34 -21.21 -21.45
N ALA A 408 12.97 -21.21 -20.27
CA ALA A 408 13.09 -22.39 -19.42
C ALA A 408 11.71 -22.86 -18.92
N SER A 409 11.02 -23.65 -19.74
CA SER A 409 9.75 -24.26 -19.40
C SER A 409 9.99 -25.44 -18.46
N PRO A 410 9.30 -25.53 -17.30
CA PRO A 410 9.33 -26.71 -16.44
C PRO A 410 8.63 -27.93 -17.08
N VAL A 411 8.05 -27.77 -18.27
CA VAL A 411 7.49 -28.84 -19.09
C VAL A 411 8.31 -28.92 -20.39
N PRO A 412 8.82 -30.10 -20.80
CA PRO A 412 9.45 -30.26 -22.11
C PRO A 412 8.49 -29.76 -23.20
N ASP A 413 8.99 -28.88 -24.07
CA ASP A 413 8.26 -28.09 -25.06
C ASP A 413 6.98 -28.75 -25.63
N PRO A 414 5.77 -28.31 -25.21
CA PRO A 414 4.55 -28.56 -25.96
C PRO A 414 4.35 -27.52 -27.07
N VAL A 415 5.30 -26.60 -27.29
CA VAL A 415 5.31 -25.70 -28.46
C VAL A 415 5.45 -26.51 -29.76
N SER A 416 6.13 -27.66 -29.70
CA SER A 416 6.25 -28.64 -30.78
C SER A 416 5.28 -29.83 -30.64
N GLY A 417 4.52 -29.89 -29.54
CA GLY A 417 3.49 -30.90 -29.32
C GLY A 417 2.24 -30.60 -30.14
N PRO A 418 1.44 -31.62 -30.51
CA PRO A 418 0.21 -31.41 -31.28
C PRO A 418 -0.67 -30.39 -30.57
N VAL A 419 -1.00 -29.30 -31.28
CA VAL A 419 -2.05 -28.37 -30.87
C VAL A 419 -3.28 -29.21 -30.54
N CYS A 420 -3.84 -29.06 -29.34
CA CYS A 420 -5.13 -29.64 -29.05
C CYS A 420 -6.18 -28.90 -29.90
N LYS A 421 -6.33 -29.30 -31.17
CA LYS A 421 -7.21 -28.68 -32.17
C LYS A 421 -8.66 -29.13 -32.05
N SER A 422 -8.99 -29.89 -31.00
CA SER A 422 -10.29 -30.53 -30.85
C SER A 422 -11.42 -29.54 -30.55
N CYS A 423 -11.13 -28.26 -30.29
CA CYS A 423 -12.10 -27.30 -29.76
C CYS A 423 -11.96 -25.91 -30.38
N LEU A 424 -13.08 -25.29 -30.71
CA LEU A 424 -13.15 -23.87 -31.11
C LEU A 424 -13.31 -22.99 -29.87
N CYS A 425 -12.20 -22.68 -29.20
CA CYS A 425 -12.20 -21.85 -27.99
C CYS A 425 -11.84 -20.39 -28.31
N GLN A 426 -12.53 -19.45 -27.67
CA GLN A 426 -12.23 -18.03 -27.81
C GLN A 426 -11.03 -17.63 -26.95
N GLU A 427 -10.11 -16.85 -27.52
CA GLU A 427 -8.85 -16.42 -26.90
C GLU A 427 -9.01 -15.43 -25.73
N ASP A 428 -10.21 -14.93 -25.45
CA ASP A 428 -10.51 -14.05 -24.30
C ASP A 428 -11.10 -14.82 -23.12
N TRP A 429 -11.66 -16.02 -23.33
CA TRP A 429 -12.26 -16.83 -22.27
C TRP A 429 -11.25 -17.14 -21.17
N PHE A 430 -11.64 -16.87 -19.93
CA PHE A 430 -10.78 -17.06 -18.76
C PHE A 430 -11.59 -17.64 -17.60
N ASN A 431 -11.43 -18.94 -17.36
CA ASN A 431 -12.05 -19.73 -16.30
C ASN A 431 -11.06 -20.85 -15.91
N PRO A 432 -9.96 -20.53 -15.19
CA PRO A 432 -8.85 -21.44 -15.02
C PRO A 432 -9.29 -22.78 -14.40
N VAL A 433 -8.73 -23.87 -14.91
CA VAL A 433 -8.95 -25.23 -14.41
C VAL A 433 -7.62 -25.96 -14.23
N CYS A 434 -7.55 -26.82 -13.22
CA CYS A 434 -6.40 -27.66 -12.96
C CYS A 434 -6.66 -29.09 -13.46
N GLY A 435 -5.85 -29.55 -14.42
CA GLY A 435 -5.95 -30.91 -14.95
C GLY A 435 -5.49 -31.98 -13.97
N SER A 436 -5.88 -33.23 -14.24
CA SER A 436 -5.41 -34.42 -13.50
C SER A 436 -3.89 -34.63 -13.58
N ASP A 437 -3.26 -34.06 -14.60
CA ASP A 437 -1.80 -33.99 -14.83
C ASP A 437 -1.10 -32.84 -14.09
N ARG A 438 -1.84 -32.06 -13.28
CA ARG A 438 -1.38 -30.83 -12.60
C ARG A 438 -0.94 -29.70 -13.52
N VAL A 439 -1.36 -29.72 -14.78
CA VAL A 439 -1.20 -28.59 -15.70
C VAL A 439 -2.42 -27.68 -15.61
N GLU A 440 -2.19 -26.38 -15.50
CA GLU A 440 -3.27 -25.40 -15.49
C GLU A 440 -3.65 -25.00 -16.92
N PHE A 441 -4.95 -24.98 -17.20
CA PHE A 441 -5.51 -24.54 -18.46
C PHE A 441 -6.35 -23.30 -18.25
N ARG A 442 -6.34 -22.41 -19.25
CA ARG A 442 -7.04 -21.12 -19.20
C ARG A 442 -8.55 -21.22 -19.04
N SER A 443 -9.15 -22.30 -19.55
CA SER A 443 -10.58 -22.59 -19.47
C SER A 443 -10.84 -24.09 -19.61
N PRO A 444 -12.03 -24.60 -19.24
CA PRO A 444 -12.44 -25.97 -19.57
C PRO A 444 -12.40 -26.29 -21.07
N CYS A 445 -12.78 -25.34 -21.95
CA CYS A 445 -12.68 -25.50 -23.40
C CYS A 445 -11.24 -25.75 -23.86
N HIS A 446 -10.29 -24.91 -23.44
CA HIS A 446 -8.86 -25.07 -23.72
C HIS A 446 -8.27 -26.38 -23.16
N ALA A 447 -8.89 -26.98 -22.14
CA ALA A 447 -8.54 -28.31 -21.62
C ALA A 447 -9.21 -29.46 -22.41
N GLY A 448 -10.10 -29.14 -23.35
CA GLY A 448 -10.80 -30.12 -24.18
C GLY A 448 -11.97 -30.81 -23.50
N CYS A 449 -12.46 -30.28 -22.38
CA CYS A 449 -13.50 -30.93 -21.58
C CYS A 449 -14.88 -30.77 -22.23
N THR A 450 -15.63 -31.85 -22.36
CA THR A 450 -16.99 -31.85 -22.96
C THR A 450 -18.11 -32.03 -21.93
N THR A 451 -17.78 -32.50 -20.73
CA THR A 451 -18.77 -32.77 -19.66
C THR A 451 -18.44 -32.01 -18.39
N GLN A 452 -19.46 -31.56 -17.66
CA GLN A 452 -19.34 -30.93 -16.35
C GLN A 452 -20.18 -31.68 -15.31
N GLU A 453 -19.61 -31.92 -14.14
CA GLU A 453 -20.27 -32.55 -13.01
C GLU A 453 -20.58 -31.51 -11.93
N ARG A 454 -21.84 -31.49 -11.49
CA ARG A 454 -22.34 -30.57 -10.48
C ARG A 454 -22.67 -31.33 -9.21
N ASP A 455 -22.34 -30.72 -8.09
CA ASP A 455 -22.73 -31.18 -6.77
C ASP A 455 -24.25 -31.02 -6.61
N GLN A 456 -24.92 -32.04 -6.08
CA GLN A 456 -26.39 -32.11 -6.02
C GLN A 456 -26.95 -31.15 -4.97
N GLU A 457 -26.23 -30.91 -3.87
CA GLU A 457 -26.68 -30.01 -2.80
C GLU A 457 -26.40 -28.54 -3.11
N SER A 458 -25.19 -28.23 -3.60
CA SER A 458 -24.78 -26.83 -3.83
C SER A 458 -24.99 -26.35 -5.27
N GLY A 459 -25.30 -27.23 -6.21
CA GLY A 459 -25.40 -26.92 -7.64
C GLY A 459 -24.07 -26.48 -8.28
N ARG A 460 -22.96 -26.52 -7.53
CA ARG A 460 -21.64 -26.04 -7.96
C ARG A 460 -20.93 -27.10 -8.77
N ILE A 461 -20.21 -26.66 -9.80
CA ILE A 461 -19.34 -27.54 -10.57
C ILE A 461 -18.15 -27.90 -9.69
N TYR A 462 -17.91 -29.20 -9.51
CA TYR A 462 -16.74 -29.69 -8.77
C TYR A 462 -15.72 -30.37 -9.69
N ARG A 463 -16.14 -30.82 -10.88
CA ARG A 463 -15.27 -31.51 -11.84
C ARG A 463 -15.74 -31.32 -13.27
N TYR A 464 -14.78 -31.28 -14.20
CA TYR A 464 -14.97 -31.40 -15.63
C TYR A 464 -14.36 -32.73 -16.10
N THR A 465 -15.01 -33.43 -17.01
CA THR A 465 -14.60 -34.75 -17.51
C THR A 465 -14.58 -34.79 -19.04
N ASN A 466 -14.03 -35.87 -19.60
CA ASN A 466 -13.79 -36.04 -21.04
C ASN A 466 -12.92 -34.92 -21.61
N CYS A 467 -11.78 -34.65 -20.97
CA CYS A 467 -10.89 -33.56 -21.34
C CYS A 467 -9.81 -34.05 -22.32
N SER A 468 -9.98 -33.77 -23.62
CA SER A 468 -9.09 -34.33 -24.66
C SER A 468 -7.66 -33.79 -24.64
N CYS A 469 -7.41 -32.65 -23.98
CA CYS A 469 -6.10 -32.01 -23.96
C CYS A 469 -5.27 -32.34 -22.70
N ILE A 470 -5.81 -33.17 -21.81
CA ILE A 470 -5.17 -33.57 -20.55
C ILE A 470 -4.62 -34.99 -20.73
N SER A 471 -3.34 -35.16 -20.45
CA SER A 471 -2.69 -36.48 -20.51
C SER A 471 -3.24 -37.40 -19.42
N ALA A 472 -3.60 -38.64 -19.78
CA ALA A 472 -4.12 -39.64 -18.84
C ALA A 472 -3.08 -40.17 -17.83
N SER A 473 -1.79 -39.86 -18.03
CA SER A 473 -0.69 -40.29 -17.16
C SER A 473 -0.04 -39.09 -16.42
N PRO A 474 0.10 -39.14 -15.09
CA PRO A 474 0.95 -38.18 -14.39
C PRO A 474 2.42 -38.39 -14.83
N PRO A 475 3.22 -37.32 -15.02
CA PRO A 475 4.63 -37.47 -15.32
C PRO A 475 5.34 -38.21 -14.17
N ALA A 476 6.05 -39.29 -14.49
CA ALA A 476 6.69 -40.22 -13.56
C ALA A 476 7.92 -39.65 -12.81
N THR A 477 8.05 -38.33 -12.70
CA THR A 477 9.25 -37.69 -12.13
C THR A 477 8.85 -36.50 -11.26
N LEU A 478 8.32 -36.77 -10.06
CA LEU A 478 8.42 -35.93 -8.84
C LEU A 478 7.64 -36.61 -7.70
N SER A 479 8.24 -37.67 -7.16
CA SER A 479 8.06 -38.14 -5.78
C SER A 479 9.44 -38.04 -5.14
N PRO A 480 9.60 -37.58 -3.88
CA PRO A 480 8.84 -38.07 -2.74
C PRO A 480 8.28 -36.95 -1.84
N ASP A 481 7.12 -37.18 -1.21
CA ASP A 481 7.11 -37.15 0.25
C ASP A 481 5.86 -37.80 0.86
N PRO A 482 6.00 -38.41 2.05
CA PRO A 482 4.97 -39.17 2.73
C PRO A 482 4.16 -38.27 3.68
N SER A 483 2.84 -38.24 3.57
CA SER A 483 1.98 -38.07 4.74
C SER A 483 0.54 -38.55 4.49
N PRO A 484 -0.16 -38.99 5.55
CA PRO A 484 -1.29 -39.90 5.44
C PRO A 484 -2.63 -39.17 5.49
N SER A 485 -3.52 -39.50 4.56
CA SER A 485 -4.96 -39.72 4.81
C SER A 485 -5.64 -40.10 3.49
N PRO A 486 -5.78 -41.40 3.20
CA PRO A 486 -6.63 -41.88 2.13
C PRO A 486 -8.05 -41.94 2.68
N SER A 487 -8.91 -40.99 2.33
CA SER A 487 -10.35 -41.23 2.41
C SER A 487 -11.08 -40.48 1.30
N LEU A 488 -11.73 -41.27 0.45
CA LEU A 488 -12.63 -40.90 -0.65
C LEU A 488 -11.99 -40.29 -1.91
N ALA A 489 -11.01 -40.99 -2.48
CA ALA A 489 -10.94 -41.07 -3.94
C ALA A 489 -11.61 -42.38 -4.35
N PRO A 490 -12.79 -42.38 -4.99
CA PRO A 490 -13.32 -43.58 -5.61
C PRO A 490 -12.31 -44.03 -6.67
N SER A 491 -11.93 -45.30 -6.63
CA SER A 491 -11.13 -45.97 -7.65
C SER A 491 -11.84 -45.84 -9.01
N LEU A 492 -11.47 -44.85 -9.80
CA LEU A 492 -11.92 -44.64 -11.17
C LEU A 492 -10.91 -45.31 -12.11
N GLY A 493 -11.43 -45.99 -13.13
CA GLY A 493 -10.66 -46.81 -14.07
C GLY A 493 -9.58 -46.05 -14.86
N PRO A 494 -8.75 -46.76 -15.63
CA PRO A 494 -7.45 -46.28 -16.13
C PRO A 494 -7.46 -45.13 -17.16
N ASP A 495 -8.62 -44.63 -17.62
CA ASP A 495 -8.68 -43.81 -18.85
C ASP A 495 -9.46 -42.49 -18.76
N GLN A 496 -9.83 -42.00 -17.57
CA GLN A 496 -10.58 -40.73 -17.47
C GLN A 496 -9.69 -39.52 -17.13
N SER A 497 -9.43 -38.69 -18.14
CA SER A 497 -8.89 -37.34 -17.96
C SER A 497 -9.95 -36.38 -17.41
N TRP A 498 -9.60 -35.65 -16.36
CA TRP A 498 -10.52 -34.72 -15.68
C TRP A 498 -9.80 -33.44 -15.25
N ALA A 499 -10.58 -32.38 -15.02
CA ALA A 499 -10.09 -31.11 -14.49
C ALA A 499 -10.95 -30.61 -13.32
N ARG A 500 -10.31 -29.97 -12.33
CA ARG A 500 -10.99 -29.28 -11.22
C ARG A 500 -11.10 -27.78 -11.53
N PRO A 501 -12.20 -27.12 -11.11
CA PRO A 501 -12.35 -25.68 -11.24
C PRO A 501 -11.32 -24.94 -10.37
N GLY A 502 -10.77 -23.85 -10.90
CA GLY A 502 -9.75 -23.04 -10.25
C GLY A 502 -8.33 -23.40 -10.68
N SER A 503 -7.37 -22.59 -10.22
CA SER A 503 -5.95 -22.84 -10.42
C SER A 503 -5.48 -24.09 -9.67
N CYS A 504 -4.36 -24.68 -10.10
CA CYS A 504 -3.71 -25.80 -9.39
C CYS A 504 -3.20 -25.43 -7.98
N GLY A 505 -3.27 -24.16 -7.59
CA GLY A 505 -2.76 -23.65 -6.32
C GLY A 505 -1.23 -23.54 -6.33
N SER A 506 -0.65 -23.02 -5.25
CA SER A 506 0.79 -22.83 -5.15
C SER A 506 1.43 -23.94 -4.32
N PRO A 507 2.47 -24.64 -4.83
CA PRO A 507 3.18 -25.67 -4.07
C PRO A 507 3.87 -25.06 -2.83
N CYS A 508 4.14 -23.76 -2.83
CA CYS A 508 4.77 -23.05 -1.73
C CYS A 508 3.78 -22.34 -0.78
N SER A 509 2.47 -22.60 -0.87
CA SER A 509 1.48 -22.00 0.04
C SER A 509 1.79 -22.19 1.54
N HIS A 510 2.41 -23.32 1.92
CA HIS A 510 2.85 -23.60 3.28
C HIS A 510 4.01 -22.70 3.78
N LEU A 511 4.81 -22.13 2.87
CA LEU A 511 5.94 -21.25 3.21
C LEU A 511 5.51 -19.84 3.61
N ILE A 512 4.22 -19.50 3.50
CA ILE A 512 3.74 -18.14 3.75
C ILE A 512 3.94 -17.69 5.20
N SER A 513 3.83 -18.61 6.16
CA SER A 513 4.06 -18.30 7.58
C SER A 513 5.51 -17.87 7.81
N VAL A 514 6.47 -18.61 7.24
CA VAL A 514 7.90 -18.28 7.26
C VAL A 514 8.16 -16.96 6.55
N PHE A 515 7.57 -16.75 5.37
CA PHE A 515 7.67 -15.48 4.64
C PHE A 515 7.20 -14.29 5.49
N MET A 516 6.05 -14.43 6.16
CA MET A 516 5.50 -13.39 7.01
C MET A 516 6.34 -13.11 8.26
N VAL A 517 6.99 -14.12 8.84
CA VAL A 517 7.95 -13.91 9.95
C VAL A 517 9.10 -13.02 9.50
N PHE A 518 9.70 -13.31 8.33
CA PHE A 518 10.77 -12.47 7.79
C PHE A 518 10.29 -11.07 7.43
N VAL A 519 9.12 -10.92 6.79
CA VAL A 519 8.52 -9.61 6.49
C VAL A 519 8.28 -8.81 7.78
N ALA A 520 7.67 -9.42 8.79
CA ALA A 520 7.39 -8.77 10.07
C ALA A 520 8.69 -8.36 10.80
N LEU A 521 9.70 -9.23 10.79
CA LEU A 521 11.01 -8.96 11.36
C LEU A 521 11.72 -7.80 10.62
N THR A 522 11.74 -7.81 9.29
CA THR A 522 12.30 -6.72 8.48
C THR A 522 11.55 -5.41 8.72
N CYS A 523 10.22 -5.42 8.77
CA CYS A 523 9.40 -4.24 9.09
C CYS A 523 9.72 -3.70 10.50
N PHE A 524 9.83 -4.58 11.49
CA PHE A 524 10.19 -4.22 12.86
C PHE A 524 11.56 -3.54 12.91
N ILE A 525 12.59 -4.16 12.33
CA ILE A 525 13.97 -3.65 12.34
C ILE A 525 14.08 -2.34 11.55
N ALA A 526 13.46 -2.24 10.37
CA ALA A 526 13.49 -1.02 9.55
C ALA A 526 12.90 0.17 10.31
N SER A 527 11.89 -0.09 11.15
CA SER A 527 11.20 0.93 11.93
C SER A 527 12.05 1.53 13.05
N PHE A 528 13.11 0.84 13.52
CA PHE A 528 14.07 1.43 14.47
C PHE A 528 14.78 2.66 13.90
N CYS A 529 14.93 2.77 12.58
CA CYS A 529 15.59 3.89 11.93
C CYS A 529 14.75 5.17 11.93
N HIS A 530 13.43 5.08 12.09
CA HIS A 530 12.51 6.21 11.87
C HIS A 530 12.77 7.35 12.86
N THR A 531 12.66 7.08 14.16
CA THR A 531 12.85 8.08 15.22
C THR A 531 14.26 8.69 15.25
N PRO A 532 15.35 7.89 15.18
CA PRO A 532 16.69 8.44 15.15
C PRO A 532 16.97 9.30 13.91
N SER A 533 16.46 8.89 12.74
CA SER A 533 16.62 9.70 11.51
C SER A 533 15.92 11.05 11.60
N TYR A 534 14.71 11.08 12.18
CA TYR A 534 14.00 12.34 12.41
C TYR A 534 14.79 13.26 13.35
N ILE A 535 15.36 12.72 14.42
CA ILE A 535 16.17 13.50 15.38
C ILE A 535 17.48 13.98 14.74
N LEU A 536 18.11 13.16 13.88
CA LEU A 536 19.30 13.55 13.13
C LEU A 536 19.04 14.79 12.27
N ILE A 537 17.88 14.86 11.60
CA ILE A 537 17.48 16.02 10.81
C ILE A 537 17.39 17.26 11.69
N LEU A 538 16.66 17.19 12.80
CA LEU A 538 16.50 18.31 13.73
C LEU A 538 17.83 18.79 14.34
N ARG A 539 18.80 17.89 14.55
CA ARG A 539 20.13 18.22 15.07
C ARG A 539 21.10 18.71 13.98
N SER A 540 20.79 18.49 12.70
CA SER A 540 21.66 18.85 11.57
C SER A 540 21.46 20.27 11.04
N VAL A 541 20.41 20.96 11.49
CA VAL A 541 20.03 22.30 11.05
C VAL A 541 19.96 23.28 12.22
N PRO A 542 20.19 24.59 11.99
CA PRO A 542 20.00 25.62 13.00
C PRO A 542 18.60 25.60 13.60
N VAL A 543 18.44 26.08 14.83
CA VAL A 543 17.15 26.07 15.55
C VAL A 543 16.06 26.77 14.76
N ASP A 544 16.40 27.89 14.12
CA ASP A 544 15.47 28.72 13.34
C ASP A 544 14.98 28.03 12.05
N ASP A 545 15.74 27.05 11.54
CA ASP A 545 15.46 26.36 10.26
C ASP A 545 14.77 24.99 10.46
N LYS A 546 14.54 24.52 11.69
CA LYS A 546 14.06 23.14 11.96
C LYS A 546 12.73 22.82 11.28
N SER A 547 11.73 23.69 11.47
CA SER A 547 10.38 23.50 10.88
C SER A 547 10.43 23.54 9.35
N PHE A 548 11.29 24.40 8.80
CA PHE A 548 11.53 24.48 7.36
C PHE A 548 12.17 23.20 6.81
N ALA A 549 13.20 22.67 7.50
CA ALA A 549 13.89 21.45 7.13
C ALA A 549 12.97 20.20 7.16
N VAL A 550 12.06 20.13 8.14
CA VAL A 550 11.03 19.08 8.21
C VAL A 550 10.01 19.23 7.07
N GLY A 551 9.55 20.45 6.78
CA GLY A 551 8.67 20.71 5.63
C GLY A 551 9.29 20.29 4.30
N LEU A 552 10.57 20.60 4.11
CA LEU A 552 11.35 20.22 2.93
C LEU A 552 11.53 18.69 2.83
N GLN A 553 11.75 17.99 3.95
CA GLN A 553 11.80 16.52 4.00
C GLN A 553 10.49 15.89 3.52
N TYR A 554 9.33 16.35 4.02
CA TYR A 554 8.04 15.83 3.59
C TYR A 554 7.75 16.10 2.11
N MET A 555 8.18 17.26 1.60
CA MET A 555 8.11 17.56 0.17
C MET A 555 8.91 16.52 -0.65
N PHE A 556 10.12 16.17 -0.21
CA PHE A 556 10.91 15.10 -0.85
C PHE A 556 10.24 13.73 -0.75
N PHE A 557 9.63 13.38 0.39
CA PHE A 557 8.88 12.13 0.50
C PHE A 557 7.76 12.06 -0.53
N ARG A 558 6.99 13.14 -0.72
CA ARG A 558 5.90 13.14 -1.69
C ARG A 558 6.40 12.98 -3.12
N VAL A 559 7.36 13.81 -3.52
CA VAL A 559 7.83 13.90 -4.91
C VAL A 559 8.73 12.72 -5.29
N LEU A 560 9.62 12.27 -4.40
CA LEU A 560 10.63 11.27 -4.71
C LEU A 560 10.31 9.86 -4.18
N ALA A 561 9.35 9.71 -3.25
CA ALA A 561 9.02 8.41 -2.67
C ALA A 561 7.56 8.00 -2.91
N PHE A 562 6.60 8.75 -2.40
CA PHE A 562 5.20 8.35 -2.39
C PHE A 562 4.56 8.41 -3.79
N MET A 563 4.95 9.39 -4.61
CA MET A 563 4.48 9.49 -5.99
C MET A 563 5.11 8.42 -6.91
N PRO A 564 6.45 8.28 -7.00
CA PRO A 564 7.07 7.31 -7.91
C PRO A 564 7.10 5.87 -7.37
N GLY A 565 7.07 5.64 -6.06
CA GLY A 565 7.25 4.32 -5.45
C GLY A 565 6.24 3.28 -5.94
N PRO A 566 4.92 3.49 -5.75
CA PRO A 566 3.89 2.59 -6.27
C PRO A 566 3.95 2.43 -7.79
N VAL A 567 4.22 3.50 -8.54
CA VAL A 567 4.33 3.45 -10.02
C VAL A 567 5.49 2.55 -10.45
N LEU A 568 6.64 2.65 -9.78
CA LEU A 568 7.82 1.84 -10.05
C LEU A 568 7.57 0.36 -9.77
N TYR A 569 6.99 0.05 -8.61
CA TYR A 569 6.60 -1.32 -8.27
C TYR A 569 5.57 -1.88 -9.25
N GLY A 570 4.56 -1.08 -9.63
CA GLY A 570 3.58 -1.44 -10.65
C GLY A 570 4.22 -1.76 -12.00
N LYS A 571 5.16 -0.93 -12.45
CA LYS A 571 5.92 -1.18 -13.69
C LYS A 571 6.75 -2.47 -13.60
N VAL A 572 7.41 -2.72 -12.47
CA VAL A 572 8.17 -3.97 -12.25
C VAL A 572 7.26 -5.19 -12.38
N ILE A 573 6.06 -5.16 -11.78
CA ILE A 573 5.07 -6.26 -11.89
C ILE A 573 4.63 -6.47 -13.34
N ASP A 574 4.35 -5.38 -14.06
CA ASP A 574 3.91 -5.48 -15.46
C ASP A 574 5.01 -6.08 -16.37
N THR A 575 6.30 -5.89 -16.06
CA THR A 575 7.42 -6.49 -16.82
C THR A 575 7.56 -8.01 -16.66
N THR A 576 6.85 -8.62 -15.71
CA THR A 576 6.87 -10.07 -15.47
C THR A 576 5.60 -10.75 -15.96
N CYS A 577 4.73 -10.02 -16.66
CA CYS A 577 3.51 -10.57 -17.24
C CYS A 577 3.83 -11.53 -18.39
N LEU A 578 3.30 -12.75 -18.32
CA LEU A 578 3.36 -13.74 -19.39
C LEU A 578 2.14 -13.63 -20.32
N LEU A 579 0.94 -13.49 -19.73
CA LEU A 579 -0.30 -13.40 -20.49
C LEU A 579 -1.15 -12.22 -20.01
N TRP A 580 -1.28 -11.23 -20.90
CA TRP A 580 -2.23 -10.13 -20.73
C TRP A 580 -3.65 -10.60 -21.02
N GLY A 581 -4.61 -10.20 -20.18
CA GLY A 581 -6.02 -10.41 -20.52
C GLY A 581 -6.42 -9.57 -21.72
N LYS A 582 -7.40 -10.05 -22.48
CA LYS A 582 -7.98 -9.34 -23.62
C LYS A 582 -9.49 -9.31 -23.45
N LYS A 583 -10.10 -8.13 -23.56
CA LYS A 583 -11.55 -7.97 -23.70
C LYS A 583 -11.79 -6.97 -24.83
N CYS A 584 -12.60 -7.35 -25.82
CA CYS A 584 -12.90 -6.51 -26.99
C CYS A 584 -11.66 -5.91 -27.67
N ASN A 585 -10.68 -6.76 -28.01
CA ASN A 585 -9.40 -6.39 -28.63
C ASN A 585 -8.53 -5.39 -27.86
N ARG A 586 -8.84 -5.12 -26.58
CA ARG A 586 -8.02 -4.29 -25.69
C ARG A 586 -7.38 -5.11 -24.59
N LEU A 587 -6.14 -4.74 -24.27
CA LEU A 587 -5.38 -5.36 -23.18
C LEU A 587 -5.96 -4.93 -21.83
N THR A 588 -6.19 -5.90 -20.95
CA THR A 588 -6.68 -5.69 -19.58
C THR A 588 -5.57 -6.04 -18.57
N SER A 589 -5.90 -6.21 -17.29
CA SER A 589 -4.95 -6.68 -16.27
C SER A 589 -4.28 -8.00 -16.67
N CYS A 590 -3.05 -8.20 -16.23
CA CYS A 590 -2.30 -9.43 -16.49
C CYS A 590 -2.93 -10.63 -15.76
N LEU A 591 -3.05 -11.75 -16.46
CA LEU A 591 -3.67 -12.98 -15.96
C LEU A 591 -2.64 -13.90 -15.31
N TYR A 592 -1.50 -14.11 -15.99
CA TYR A 592 -0.39 -14.96 -15.54
C TYR A 592 0.93 -14.21 -15.54
N TYR A 593 1.74 -14.46 -14.51
CA TYR A 593 3.05 -13.86 -14.32
C TYR A 593 4.12 -14.96 -14.28
N ASP A 594 5.33 -14.62 -14.71
CA ASP A 594 6.52 -15.41 -14.40
C ASP A 594 6.86 -15.18 -12.93
N MET A 595 6.67 -16.20 -12.10
CA MET A 595 6.82 -16.10 -10.64
C MET A 595 8.27 -15.94 -10.21
N ASP A 596 9.24 -16.46 -10.96
CA ASP A 596 10.65 -16.29 -10.62
C ASP A 596 11.12 -14.88 -10.94
N LEU A 597 10.76 -14.34 -12.10
CA LEU A 597 11.00 -12.93 -12.42
C LEU A 597 10.21 -12.01 -11.49
N PHE A 598 8.97 -12.37 -11.15
CA PHE A 598 8.15 -11.56 -10.25
C PHE A 598 8.79 -11.50 -8.86
N ARG A 599 9.16 -12.63 -8.26
CA ARG A 599 9.86 -12.69 -6.97
C ARG A 599 11.17 -11.91 -6.98
N THR A 600 12.04 -12.22 -7.94
CA THR A 600 13.38 -11.62 -8.00
C THR A 600 13.36 -10.13 -8.28
N ARG A 601 12.51 -9.62 -9.20
CA ARG A 601 12.43 -8.19 -9.49
C ARG A 601 11.68 -7.41 -8.40
N PHE A 602 10.58 -7.94 -7.87
CA PHE A 602 9.76 -7.26 -6.86
C PHE A 602 10.51 -7.12 -5.52
N LEU A 603 11.03 -8.22 -4.98
CA LEU A 603 11.80 -8.19 -3.73
C LEU A 603 13.24 -7.71 -3.95
N GLY A 604 13.78 -7.86 -5.15
CA GLY A 604 15.07 -7.27 -5.53
C GLY A 604 15.02 -5.74 -5.51
N LEU A 605 13.93 -5.14 -5.98
CA LEU A 605 13.70 -3.70 -5.85
C LEU A 605 13.67 -3.26 -4.37
N GLN A 606 13.12 -4.10 -3.48
CA GLN A 606 13.18 -3.83 -2.04
C GLN A 606 14.63 -3.79 -1.52
N LEU A 607 15.49 -4.71 -1.96
CA LEU A 607 16.92 -4.67 -1.61
C LEU A 607 17.62 -3.44 -2.18
N VAL A 608 17.30 -3.01 -3.40
CA VAL A 608 17.87 -1.79 -4.00
C VAL A 608 17.61 -0.57 -3.12
N PHE A 609 16.37 -0.40 -2.62
CA PHE A 609 16.05 0.70 -1.71
C PHE A 609 16.78 0.58 -0.35
N PHE A 610 16.91 -0.61 0.22
CA PHE A 610 17.71 -0.79 1.43
C PHE A 610 19.19 -0.46 1.21
N CYS A 611 19.78 -0.92 0.11
CA CYS A 611 21.16 -0.60 -0.26
C CYS A 611 21.36 0.91 -0.50
N GLY A 612 20.40 1.58 -1.15
CA GLY A 612 20.41 3.03 -1.31
C GLY A 612 20.38 3.78 0.04
N SER A 613 19.52 3.32 0.97
CA SER A 613 19.49 3.86 2.33
C SER A 613 20.78 3.56 3.10
N LEU A 614 21.35 2.37 2.94
CA LEU A 614 22.59 1.95 3.58
C LEU A 614 23.75 2.84 3.14
N PHE A 615 23.88 3.06 1.83
CA PHE A 615 24.89 3.94 1.25
C PHE A 615 24.78 5.37 1.81
N CYS A 616 23.57 5.91 1.90
CA CYS A 616 23.34 7.25 2.45
C CYS A 616 23.73 7.35 3.94
N PHE A 617 23.39 6.37 4.77
CA PHE A 617 23.80 6.35 6.18
C PHE A 617 25.31 6.14 6.36
N LEU A 618 25.93 5.31 5.53
CA LEU A 618 27.40 5.14 5.51
C LEU A 618 28.09 6.46 5.21
N LEU A 619 27.67 7.17 4.15
CA LEU A 619 28.22 8.47 3.77
C LEU A 619 28.04 9.47 4.91
N MET A 620 26.86 9.51 5.52
CA MET A 620 26.57 10.40 6.64
C MET A 620 27.49 10.17 7.84
N VAL A 621 27.64 8.91 8.28
CA VAL A 621 28.53 8.56 9.41
C VAL A 621 29.99 8.90 9.07
N TRP A 622 30.42 8.67 7.83
CA TRP A 622 31.75 9.02 7.37
C TRP A 622 32.00 10.54 7.38
N ILE A 623 31.05 11.34 6.87
CA ILE A 623 31.13 12.82 6.90
C ILE A 623 31.22 13.31 8.34
N GLN A 624 30.39 12.79 9.24
CA GLN A 624 30.39 13.22 10.65
C GLN A 624 31.70 12.87 11.34
N ARG A 625 32.26 11.68 11.11
CA ARG A 625 33.58 11.30 11.66
C ARG A 625 34.69 12.22 11.16
N ARG A 626 34.66 12.60 9.88
CA ARG A 626 35.64 13.56 9.31
C ARG A 626 35.53 14.93 9.96
N LYS A 627 34.32 15.46 10.12
CA LYS A 627 34.09 16.75 10.82
C LYS A 627 34.60 16.72 12.25
N GLN A 628 34.28 15.68 13.02
CA GLN A 628 34.79 15.53 14.40
C GLN A 628 36.31 15.44 14.46
N LYS A 629 36.95 14.78 13.50
CA LYS A 629 38.42 14.70 13.44
C LYS A 629 39.04 16.07 13.14
N GLN A 630 38.44 16.86 12.24
CA GLN A 630 38.87 18.22 11.95
C GLN A 630 38.68 19.14 13.16
N GLU A 631 37.52 19.11 13.82
CA GLU A 631 37.24 19.90 15.03
C GLU A 631 38.22 19.58 16.17
N LYS A 632 38.55 18.30 16.37
CA LYS A 632 39.58 17.90 17.35
C LYS A 632 40.96 18.43 16.99
N LYS A 633 41.32 18.39 15.70
CA LYS A 633 42.61 18.89 15.23
C LYS A 633 42.72 20.41 15.43
N THR A 634 41.71 21.17 15.03
CA THR A 634 41.66 22.62 15.24
C THR A 634 41.67 22.99 16.72
N ARG A 635 40.99 22.23 17.59
CA ARG A 635 41.03 22.45 19.04
C ARG A 635 42.41 22.16 19.63
N TYR A 636 43.10 21.15 19.13
CA TYR A 636 44.49 20.85 19.54
C TYR A 636 45.43 21.99 19.11
N GLU A 637 45.34 22.43 17.85
CA GLU A 637 46.11 23.57 17.31
C GLU A 637 45.85 24.87 18.09
N LEU A 638 44.60 25.14 18.51
CA LEU A 638 44.28 26.30 19.37
C LEU A 638 44.89 26.18 20.77
N THR A 639 44.83 24.99 21.39
CA THR A 639 45.40 24.76 22.73
C THR A 639 46.93 24.92 22.71
N GLU A 640 47.59 24.53 21.62
CA GLU A 640 49.03 24.63 21.46
C GLU A 640 49.51 26.07 21.18
N GLN A 641 48.65 26.93 20.61
CA GLN A 641 48.94 28.35 20.34
C GLN A 641 48.69 29.29 21.55
N THR A 642 48.05 28.83 22.62
CA THR A 642 47.90 29.57 23.89
C THR A 642 48.49 28.79 25.08
N PRO A 643 49.82 28.68 25.22
CA PRO A 643 50.44 28.00 26.35
C PRO A 643 50.54 28.83 27.65
N GLY A 644 49.93 30.03 27.73
CA GLY A 644 50.05 30.88 28.93
C GLY A 644 48.92 31.88 29.11
N LEU A 645 47.89 31.49 29.87
CA LEU A 645 46.99 32.37 30.63
C LEU A 645 46.31 31.50 31.70
N SER A 646 47.15 31.02 32.61
CA SER A 646 46.78 30.45 33.90
C SER A 646 47.30 31.36 35.00
#